data_AF-A0A1V3XIF4-F1
#
_entry.id   AF-A0A1V3XIF4-F1
#
_cell.length_a   1.000
_cell.length_b   1.000
_cell.length_c   1.000
_cell.angle_alpha   90.00
_cell.angle_beta   90.00
_cell.angle_gamma   90.00
#
_symmetry.space_group_name_H-M   'P 1'
#
loop_
_entity.id
_entity.type
_entity.pdbx_description
1 polymer ?
#
loop_
_entity_poly.entity_id
_entity_poly.type
_entity_poly.pdbx_seq_one_letter_code
_entity_poly.pdbx_strand_id
1 'polypeptide(L)'
;MNFNLRGSQYAIAGTVRGLEALEAEVERRRELTGGRRSFILVPGIDVPFHSRVLRVGVADFRRSLDRVMPRDKDPDVIIGRYIPNLVPRLFTLDRDFIQEIRDLVPAEPLDEILADYDTWRRERPRELARVVLIELLAWQFASPVRWIETQDLLFIEEAAGGLGVERFVEIGVKTSPTVAGLATNTLKLPEYAHSTVEVLNAERDAAVLFATDTDPEPEPEADEPIGEVAESVEPAGTASAAPAPAPLAPSGAARPDDIAFDAADATLALIALSAKMRIDQIEELDSIESITDGASSRRNQLLVDLGSELNLGAIDGAAEADLAGLRAQVTKLARTYKPYGPVLSDAINDQLRTVLGPSGKRPGAIAERVKKTWELGDGWAKHVTVEVALGTREGTSVRGSALGNLHEGALADAASVDKVIDAAVASVAARRGVAVALPSAGGSGGATVDAAALSEFTDQITGPDGVLASAARLVLGQLGLDDPVTVPAAATDAELIDLVTAELGADWPRLVAPVFDAKKSVVFDDRWASAREDLVKLWLTDEGDIDADWARLSERFEGTGHVVATQATWWQGKSLAAGRQIHASLYGRIAAGAENPDPGPCSDEVAVVTGASKGSIAASVVAQLLDGGATVIATTSKLDDQRLAFYRTLYRDHARYGAVLWVVAANMASYADIDALVEWVGTEQTESLGPQSIHIKDAQTPTLLFPFAAPVSSAICRRPARVPRWK
;
A
#
# COMPACT_ATOMS: atom_id res chain seq x y z
N MET A 1 -1.74 -29.06 8.79
CA MET A 1 -1.72 -28.80 7.34
C MET A 1 -2.95 -27.97 7.04
N ASN A 2 -2.82 -26.76 6.52
CA ASN A 2 -3.97 -25.95 6.12
C ASN A 2 -4.28 -26.21 4.65
N PHE A 3 -5.57 -26.28 4.33
CA PHE A 3 -6.08 -26.59 3.00
C PHE A 3 -6.45 -25.28 2.29
N ASN A 4 -5.59 -24.77 1.40
CA ASN A 4 -5.77 -23.44 0.80
C ASN A 4 -6.45 -23.50 -0.58
N LEU A 5 -5.89 -24.28 -1.50
CA LEU A 5 -6.38 -24.41 -2.89
C LEU A 5 -6.30 -25.85 -3.36
N ARG A 6 -7.41 -26.35 -3.87
CA ARG A 6 -7.57 -27.74 -4.32
C ARG A 6 -6.57 -28.07 -5.42
N GLY A 7 -5.75 -29.10 -5.18
CA GLY A 7 -4.82 -29.64 -6.16
C GLY A 7 -3.53 -28.85 -6.38
N SER A 8 -3.35 -27.69 -5.72
CA SER A 8 -2.18 -26.84 -5.99
C SER A 8 -1.52 -26.21 -4.76
N GLN A 9 -2.27 -25.85 -3.70
CA GLN A 9 -1.68 -25.13 -2.57
C GLN A 9 -2.10 -25.70 -1.21
N TYR A 10 -1.11 -26.21 -0.47
CA TYR A 10 -1.25 -26.74 0.87
C TYR A 10 -0.14 -26.22 1.79
N ALA A 11 -0.48 -25.78 2.99
CA ALA A 11 0.50 -25.30 3.97
C ALA A 11 0.80 -26.39 5.01
N ILE A 12 2.07 -26.79 5.15
CA ILE A 12 2.50 -27.84 6.08
C ILE A 12 3.37 -27.22 7.16
N ALA A 13 2.98 -27.42 8.42
CA ALA A 13 3.78 -27.08 9.59
C ALA A 13 4.38 -28.36 10.18
N GLY A 14 5.68 -28.37 10.44
CA GLY A 14 6.41 -29.54 10.93
C GLY A 14 7.76 -29.18 11.53
N THR A 15 8.47 -30.19 12.01
CA THR A 15 9.85 -30.00 12.48
C THR A 15 10.79 -29.77 11.30
N VAL A 16 11.92 -29.09 11.52
CA VAL A 16 12.94 -28.83 10.48
C VAL A 16 13.33 -30.12 9.75
N ARG A 17 13.67 -31.18 10.51
CA ARG A 17 13.98 -32.51 9.94
C ARG A 17 12.85 -33.10 9.08
N GLY A 18 11.60 -32.87 9.48
CA GLY A 18 10.43 -33.33 8.74
C GLY A 18 10.22 -32.55 7.44
N LEU A 19 10.47 -31.23 7.47
CA LEU A 19 10.40 -30.37 6.29
C LEU A 19 11.54 -30.66 5.30
N GLU A 20 12.76 -30.91 5.78
CA GLU A 20 13.89 -31.35 4.95
C GLU A 20 13.60 -32.70 4.26
N ALA A 21 13.02 -33.66 4.99
CA ALA A 21 12.63 -34.94 4.41
C ALA A 21 11.50 -34.81 3.38
N LEU A 22 10.55 -33.90 3.63
CA LEU A 22 9.48 -33.59 2.69
C LEU A 22 10.01 -32.91 1.43
N GLU A 23 10.90 -31.93 1.57
CA GLU A 23 11.57 -31.25 0.46
C GLU A 23 12.34 -32.26 -0.41
N ALA A 24 13.11 -33.15 0.21
CA ALA A 24 13.85 -34.20 -0.50
C ALA A 24 12.92 -35.14 -1.30
N GLU A 25 11.78 -35.55 -0.73
CA GLU A 25 10.81 -36.40 -1.45
C GLU A 25 10.08 -35.64 -2.56
N VAL A 26 9.75 -34.36 -2.35
CA VAL A 26 9.15 -33.50 -3.39
C VAL A 26 10.12 -33.32 -4.55
N GLU A 27 11.39 -33.07 -4.27
CA GLU A 27 12.44 -32.91 -5.27
C GLU A 27 12.68 -34.20 -6.06
N ARG A 28 12.76 -35.35 -5.36
CA ARG A 28 12.85 -36.67 -6.01
C ARG A 28 11.68 -36.92 -6.97
N ARG A 29 10.44 -36.58 -6.56
CA ARG A 29 9.27 -36.71 -7.44
C ARG A 29 9.30 -35.74 -8.60
N ARG A 30 9.81 -34.52 -8.38
CA ARG A 30 10.01 -33.52 -9.44
C ARG A 30 10.95 -34.06 -10.52
N GLU A 31 12.08 -34.62 -10.12
CA GLU A 31 13.05 -35.25 -11.04
C GLU A 31 12.43 -36.40 -11.84
N LEU A 32 11.60 -37.23 -11.21
CA LEU A 32 10.93 -38.35 -11.88
C LEU A 32 9.84 -37.93 -12.86
N THR A 33 9.14 -36.83 -12.56
CA THR A 33 7.94 -36.40 -13.33
C THR A 33 8.22 -35.23 -14.28
N GLY A 34 9.38 -34.58 -14.18
CA GLY A 34 9.67 -33.32 -14.89
C GLY A 34 8.78 -32.16 -14.43
N GLY A 35 8.18 -32.25 -13.24
CA GLY A 35 7.22 -31.29 -12.73
C GLY A 35 7.83 -29.96 -12.27
N ARG A 36 6.98 -28.98 -11.94
CA ARG A 36 7.40 -27.69 -11.39
C ARG A 36 7.86 -27.84 -9.93
N ARG A 37 8.70 -26.91 -9.47
CA ARG A 37 9.09 -26.82 -8.06
C ARG A 37 7.82 -26.62 -7.20
N SER A 38 7.61 -27.52 -6.24
CA SER A 38 6.32 -27.66 -5.52
C SER A 38 6.46 -27.52 -4.00
N PHE A 39 7.64 -27.08 -3.52
CA PHE A 39 7.93 -26.86 -2.11
C PHE A 39 8.51 -25.46 -1.92
N ILE A 40 7.89 -24.68 -1.02
CA ILE A 40 8.33 -23.33 -0.66
C ILE A 40 8.35 -23.25 0.87
N LEU A 41 9.51 -22.93 1.45
CA LEU A 41 9.64 -22.69 2.89
C LEU A 41 9.22 -21.26 3.21
N VAL A 42 8.36 -21.08 4.22
CA VAL A 42 7.89 -19.77 4.66
C VAL A 42 8.91 -19.14 5.63
N PRO A 43 9.59 -18.04 5.29
CA PRO A 43 10.61 -17.45 6.15
C PRO A 43 9.98 -16.65 7.30
N GLY A 44 10.63 -16.67 8.47
CA GLY A 44 10.27 -15.81 9.60
C GLY A 44 9.07 -16.28 10.44
N ILE A 45 8.50 -17.47 10.16
CA ILE A 45 7.45 -18.09 10.98
C ILE A 45 7.99 -19.37 11.60
N ASP A 46 8.14 -19.37 12.93
CA ASP A 46 8.70 -20.48 13.71
C ASP A 46 7.66 -21.21 14.58
N VAL A 47 6.42 -20.74 14.59
CA VAL A 47 5.32 -21.33 15.37
C VAL A 47 4.49 -22.29 14.50
N PRO A 48 4.23 -23.54 14.94
CA PRO A 48 3.41 -24.50 14.20
C PRO A 48 1.92 -24.22 14.42
N PHE A 49 1.41 -23.15 13.80
CA PHE A 49 -0.01 -22.76 13.85
C PHE A 49 -0.94 -23.90 13.43
N HIS A 50 -2.16 -23.91 13.99
CA HIS A 50 -3.21 -24.89 13.64
C HIS A 50 -2.78 -26.36 13.78
N SER A 51 -1.92 -26.63 14.78
CA SER A 51 -1.35 -27.96 15.03
C SER A 51 -1.67 -28.47 16.42
N ARG A 52 -1.53 -29.79 16.60
CA ARG A 52 -1.75 -30.46 17.89
C ARG A 52 -0.82 -29.94 18.99
N VAL A 53 0.33 -29.36 18.65
CA VAL A 53 1.30 -28.80 19.62
C VAL A 53 0.68 -27.63 20.38
N LEU A 54 -0.22 -26.87 19.75
CA LEU A 54 -0.87 -25.71 20.36
C LEU A 54 -2.09 -26.06 21.22
N ARG A 55 -2.49 -27.33 21.31
CA ARG A 55 -3.67 -27.76 22.08
C ARG A 55 -3.61 -27.38 23.56
N VAL A 56 -2.41 -27.30 24.13
CA VAL A 56 -2.22 -26.89 25.53
C VAL A 56 -2.77 -25.47 25.77
N GLY A 57 -2.67 -24.59 24.77
CA GLY A 57 -3.17 -23.21 24.86
C GLY A 57 -4.68 -23.05 24.66
N VAL A 58 -5.38 -24.10 24.20
CA VAL A 58 -6.83 -24.01 23.90
C VAL A 58 -7.64 -23.68 25.15
N ALA A 59 -7.30 -24.28 26.30
CA ALA A 59 -7.99 -24.01 27.56
C ALA A 59 -7.81 -22.55 28.04
N ASP A 60 -6.61 -22.00 27.88
CA ASP A 60 -6.30 -20.60 28.22
C ASP A 60 -7.01 -19.62 27.29
N PHE A 61 -7.03 -19.94 25.99
CA PHE A 61 -7.72 -19.14 25.00
C PHE A 61 -9.24 -19.20 25.21
N ARG A 62 -9.81 -20.37 25.53
CA ARG A 62 -11.21 -20.53 25.94
C ARG A 62 -11.55 -19.65 27.15
N ARG A 63 -10.74 -19.65 28.21
CA ARG A 63 -10.96 -18.79 29.39
C ARG A 63 -10.94 -17.30 29.02
N SER A 64 -10.06 -16.93 28.09
CA SER A 64 -9.97 -15.55 27.59
C SER A 64 -11.20 -15.17 26.76
N LEU A 65 -11.66 -16.07 25.88
CA LEU A 65 -12.88 -15.91 25.10
C LEU A 65 -14.10 -15.82 26.01
N ASP A 66 -14.22 -16.68 27.03
CA ASP A 66 -15.34 -16.62 27.97
C ASP A 66 -15.39 -15.30 28.75
N ARG A 67 -14.23 -14.71 29.06
CA ARG A 67 -14.17 -13.39 29.71
C ARG A 67 -14.58 -12.23 28.79
N VAL A 68 -14.25 -12.31 27.50
CA VAL A 68 -14.42 -11.19 26.56
C VAL A 68 -15.72 -11.31 25.74
N MET A 69 -16.21 -12.54 25.52
CA MET A 69 -17.40 -12.79 24.71
C MET A 69 -18.65 -12.32 25.46
N PRO A 70 -19.42 -11.37 24.88
CA PRO A 70 -20.63 -10.84 25.48
C PRO A 70 -21.63 -11.94 25.84
N ARG A 71 -22.42 -11.71 26.89
CA ARG A 71 -23.53 -12.57 27.28
C ARG A 71 -24.83 -12.10 26.64
N ASP A 72 -25.79 -13.01 26.55
CA ASP A 72 -27.19 -12.75 26.17
C ASP A 72 -27.43 -12.10 24.80
N LYS A 73 -26.44 -12.13 23.90
CA LYS A 73 -26.59 -11.66 22.52
C LYS A 73 -27.43 -12.62 21.68
N ASP A 74 -28.06 -12.03 20.67
CA ASP A 74 -28.95 -12.73 19.75
C ASP A 74 -28.17 -13.68 18.82
N PRO A 75 -28.39 -15.00 18.89
CA PRO A 75 -27.74 -15.97 18.01
C PRO A 75 -28.08 -15.77 16.53
N ASP A 76 -29.23 -15.19 16.21
CA ASP A 76 -29.70 -15.03 14.82
C ASP A 76 -28.82 -14.09 13.99
N VAL A 77 -27.92 -13.34 14.65
CA VAL A 77 -26.91 -12.53 13.96
C VAL A 77 -25.89 -13.39 13.23
N ILE A 78 -25.60 -14.60 13.73
CA ILE A 78 -24.58 -15.51 13.18
C ILE A 78 -25.15 -16.81 12.60
N ILE A 79 -26.34 -17.24 13.05
CA ILE A 79 -26.99 -18.44 12.51
C ILE A 79 -27.26 -18.24 11.01
N GLY A 80 -26.84 -19.22 10.21
CA GLY A 80 -26.99 -19.18 8.75
C GLY A 80 -26.11 -18.13 8.04
N ARG A 81 -25.20 -17.46 8.74
CA ARG A 81 -24.32 -16.41 8.17
C ARG A 81 -22.83 -16.64 8.44
N TYR A 82 -22.49 -17.21 9.58
CA TYR A 82 -21.10 -17.47 9.95
C TYR A 82 -20.66 -18.87 9.47
N ILE A 83 -19.48 -18.97 8.85
CA ILE A 83 -18.84 -20.24 8.48
C ILE A 83 -17.55 -20.37 9.29
N PRO A 84 -17.47 -21.29 10.28
CA PRO A 84 -16.25 -21.48 11.06
C PRO A 84 -15.18 -22.24 10.27
N ASN A 85 -13.90 -21.93 10.54
CA ASN A 85 -12.79 -22.62 9.87
C ASN A 85 -12.61 -24.08 10.28
N LEU A 86 -13.11 -24.45 11.47
CA LEU A 86 -13.03 -25.80 12.02
C LEU A 86 -14.01 -26.76 11.31
N VAL A 87 -15.22 -26.28 11.02
CA VAL A 87 -16.29 -27.04 10.38
C VAL A 87 -16.83 -26.22 9.21
N PRO A 88 -16.58 -26.61 7.95
CA PRO A 88 -16.92 -25.83 6.76
C PRO A 88 -18.42 -25.96 6.41
N ARG A 89 -19.29 -25.58 7.34
CA ARG A 89 -20.76 -25.55 7.23
C ARG A 89 -21.26 -24.25 7.84
N LEU A 90 -22.45 -23.79 7.44
CA LEU A 90 -23.09 -22.66 8.12
C LEU A 90 -23.29 -22.96 9.60
N PHE A 91 -22.98 -21.98 10.45
CA PHE A 91 -23.22 -22.05 11.88
C PHE A 91 -24.71 -22.25 12.14
N THR A 92 -25.03 -23.33 12.84
CA THR A 92 -26.37 -23.67 13.30
C THR A 92 -26.28 -24.20 14.73
N LEU A 93 -27.43 -24.22 15.41
CA LEU A 93 -27.56 -24.84 16.74
C LEU A 93 -28.10 -26.26 16.65
N ASP A 94 -28.12 -26.85 15.45
CA ASP A 94 -28.60 -28.21 15.23
C ASP A 94 -27.66 -29.24 15.87
N ARG A 95 -28.26 -30.32 16.36
CA ARG A 95 -27.54 -31.36 17.12
C ARG A 95 -26.42 -32.01 16.31
N ASP A 96 -26.63 -32.23 15.01
CA ASP A 96 -25.64 -32.83 14.11
C ASP A 96 -24.40 -31.94 13.93
N PHE A 97 -24.58 -30.62 13.86
CA PHE A 97 -23.47 -29.66 13.79
C PHE A 97 -22.64 -29.65 15.09
N ILE A 98 -23.29 -29.67 16.25
CA ILE A 98 -22.60 -29.73 17.55
C ILE A 98 -21.87 -31.07 17.72
N GLN A 99 -22.51 -32.17 17.28
CA GLN A 99 -21.89 -33.49 17.29
C GLN A 99 -20.66 -33.54 16.36
N GLU A 100 -20.72 -32.95 15.18
CA GLU A 100 -19.59 -32.90 14.23
C GLU A 100 -18.38 -32.18 14.84
N ILE A 101 -18.59 -31.06 15.56
CA ILE A 101 -17.52 -30.38 16.30
C ILE A 101 -16.93 -31.34 17.34
N ARG A 102 -17.78 -32.02 18.10
CA ARG A 102 -17.37 -32.91 19.19
C ARG A 102 -16.62 -34.16 18.72
N ASP A 103 -16.95 -34.66 17.53
CA ASP A 103 -16.30 -35.80 16.92
C ASP A 103 -14.92 -35.41 16.35
N LEU A 104 -14.77 -34.15 15.90
CA LEU A 104 -13.53 -33.63 15.34
C LEU A 104 -12.50 -33.25 16.42
N VAL A 105 -12.96 -32.64 17.52
CA VAL A 105 -12.11 -32.15 18.62
C VAL A 105 -12.70 -32.49 19.99
N PRO A 106 -11.86 -32.71 21.03
CA PRO A 106 -12.34 -33.05 22.37
C PRO A 106 -12.86 -31.80 23.11
N ALA A 107 -13.94 -31.22 22.61
CA ALA A 107 -14.64 -30.08 23.20
C ALA A 107 -15.53 -30.54 24.36
N GLU A 108 -14.92 -30.86 25.51
CA GLU A 108 -15.59 -31.35 26.72
C GLU A 108 -16.83 -30.53 27.16
N PRO A 109 -16.84 -29.18 27.06
CA PRO A 109 -18.04 -28.41 27.42
C PRO A 109 -19.28 -28.71 26.58
N LEU A 110 -19.13 -29.31 25.39
CA LEU A 110 -20.26 -29.71 24.55
C LEU A 110 -20.91 -31.03 25.03
N ASP A 111 -20.26 -31.79 25.90
CA ASP A 111 -20.79 -33.09 26.38
C ASP A 111 -22.07 -32.91 27.20
N GLU A 112 -22.14 -31.86 28.04
CA GLU A 112 -23.36 -31.50 28.79
C GLU A 112 -24.51 -31.11 27.85
N ILE A 113 -24.20 -30.30 26.84
CA ILE A 113 -25.16 -29.85 25.83
C ILE A 113 -25.70 -31.04 25.03
N LEU A 114 -24.83 -31.96 24.58
CA LEU A 114 -25.25 -33.11 23.77
C LEU A 114 -26.06 -34.13 24.57
N ALA A 115 -25.83 -34.23 25.88
CA ALA A 115 -26.57 -35.11 26.77
C ALA A 115 -28.02 -34.63 27.00
N ASP A 116 -28.26 -33.33 27.06
CA ASP A 116 -29.58 -32.72 27.29
C ASP A 116 -29.93 -31.64 26.24
N TYR A 117 -29.70 -31.99 24.97
CA TYR A 117 -29.78 -31.04 23.86
C TYR A 117 -31.14 -30.35 23.74
N ASP A 118 -32.24 -31.10 23.87
CA ASP A 118 -33.60 -30.54 23.68
C ASP A 118 -33.94 -29.47 24.71
N THR A 119 -33.51 -29.66 25.96
CA THR A 119 -33.69 -28.68 27.04
C THR A 119 -32.83 -27.44 26.80
N TRP A 120 -31.55 -27.62 26.47
CA TRP A 120 -30.65 -26.50 26.13
C TRP A 120 -31.18 -25.68 24.94
N ARG A 121 -31.66 -26.36 23.89
CA ARG A 121 -32.19 -25.71 22.68
C ARG A 121 -33.45 -24.90 22.97
N ARG A 122 -34.34 -25.40 23.84
CA ARG A 122 -35.61 -24.75 24.18
C ARG A 122 -35.45 -23.62 25.20
N GLU A 123 -34.65 -23.85 26.24
CA GLU A 123 -34.63 -22.98 27.43
C GLU A 123 -33.41 -22.05 27.47
N ARG A 124 -32.30 -22.44 26.83
CA ARG A 124 -31.01 -21.71 26.88
C ARG A 124 -30.37 -21.50 25.50
N PRO A 125 -31.12 -21.10 24.45
CA PRO A 125 -30.58 -21.02 23.08
C PRO A 125 -29.43 -20.01 22.93
N ARG A 126 -29.45 -18.91 23.68
CA ARG A 126 -28.39 -17.89 23.65
C ARG A 126 -27.09 -18.38 24.27
N GLU A 127 -27.22 -19.09 25.39
CA GLU A 127 -26.07 -19.66 26.07
C GLU A 127 -25.50 -20.84 25.29
N LEU A 128 -26.36 -21.70 24.73
CA LEU A 128 -25.98 -22.74 23.78
C LEU A 128 -25.13 -22.17 22.65
N ALA A 129 -25.62 -21.14 21.95
CA ALA A 129 -24.90 -20.49 20.86
C ALA A 129 -23.55 -19.93 21.31
N ARG A 130 -23.51 -19.28 22.47
CA ARG A 130 -22.29 -18.72 23.04
C ARG A 130 -21.26 -19.80 23.35
N VAL A 131 -21.65 -20.91 23.98
CA VAL A 131 -20.73 -22.02 24.28
C VAL A 131 -20.20 -22.64 23.00
N VAL A 132 -21.06 -22.92 22.01
CA VAL A 132 -20.65 -23.50 20.72
C VAL A 132 -19.69 -22.56 19.98
N LEU A 133 -19.96 -21.25 19.95
CA LEU A 133 -19.08 -20.26 19.32
C LEU A 133 -17.72 -20.17 20.03
N ILE A 134 -17.70 -20.17 21.36
CA ILE A 134 -16.45 -20.17 22.13
C ILE A 134 -15.64 -21.43 21.82
N GLU A 135 -16.26 -22.60 21.78
CA GLU A 135 -15.56 -23.84 21.45
C GLU A 135 -15.01 -23.84 20.02
N LEU A 136 -15.78 -23.37 19.04
CA LEU A 136 -15.31 -23.23 17.65
C LEU A 136 -14.07 -22.35 17.56
N LEU A 137 -14.11 -21.15 18.15
CA LEU A 137 -12.99 -20.20 18.13
C LEU A 137 -11.80 -20.72 18.93
N ALA A 138 -12.05 -21.36 20.09
CA ALA A 138 -11.00 -21.92 20.93
C ALA A 138 -10.24 -23.04 20.21
N TRP A 139 -10.96 -23.95 19.54
CA TRP A 139 -10.37 -25.08 18.85
C TRP A 139 -9.79 -24.72 17.49
N GLN A 140 -10.29 -23.67 16.82
CA GLN A 140 -9.69 -23.14 15.59
C GLN A 140 -8.22 -22.77 15.80
N PHE A 141 -7.83 -22.24 16.97
CA PHE A 141 -6.44 -21.92 17.30
C PHE A 141 -5.46 -23.08 17.09
N ALA A 142 -5.90 -24.32 17.36
CA ALA A 142 -5.05 -25.51 17.35
C ALA A 142 -5.50 -26.58 16.33
N SER A 143 -6.35 -26.21 15.37
CA SER A 143 -6.90 -27.13 14.37
C SER A 143 -6.73 -26.59 12.95
N PRO A 144 -6.45 -27.46 11.97
CA PRO A 144 -6.35 -27.07 10.55
C PRO A 144 -7.53 -26.25 10.04
N VAL A 145 -7.24 -25.30 9.15
CA VAL A 145 -8.26 -24.55 8.41
C VAL A 145 -8.68 -25.34 7.17
N ARG A 146 -10.00 -25.56 7.01
CA ARG A 146 -10.62 -26.29 5.89
C ARG A 146 -11.13 -25.34 4.79
N TRP A 147 -10.22 -24.52 4.25
CA TRP A 147 -10.59 -23.43 3.34
C TRP A 147 -10.99 -23.90 1.94
N ILE A 148 -10.54 -25.08 1.51
CA ILE A 148 -11.02 -25.70 0.26
C ILE A 148 -12.51 -25.98 0.36
N GLU A 149 -12.93 -26.69 1.41
CA GLU A 149 -14.33 -27.05 1.60
C GLU A 149 -15.22 -25.83 1.87
N THR A 150 -14.69 -24.79 2.53
CA THR A 150 -15.40 -23.51 2.65
C THR A 150 -15.64 -22.84 1.31
N GLN A 151 -14.65 -22.84 0.40
CA GLN A 151 -14.84 -22.32 -0.95
C GLN A 151 -15.82 -23.16 -1.76
N ASP A 152 -15.76 -24.49 -1.64
CA ASP A 152 -16.73 -25.38 -2.28
C ASP A 152 -18.15 -25.06 -1.79
N LEU A 153 -18.36 -24.91 -0.48
CA LEU A 153 -19.65 -24.50 0.09
C LEU A 153 -20.15 -23.15 -0.48
N LEU A 154 -19.26 -22.17 -0.66
CA LEU A 154 -19.62 -20.85 -1.17
C LEU A 154 -19.99 -20.87 -2.66
N PHE A 155 -19.18 -21.53 -3.50
CA PHE A 155 -19.27 -21.44 -4.96
C PHE A 155 -20.14 -22.51 -5.61
N ILE A 156 -20.41 -23.63 -4.93
CA ILE A 156 -21.40 -24.59 -5.40
C ILE A 156 -22.79 -23.95 -5.36
N GLU A 157 -23.58 -24.16 -6.40
CA GLU A 157 -24.94 -23.64 -6.53
C GLU A 157 -25.88 -24.21 -5.46
N GLU A 158 -26.92 -23.46 -5.08
CA GLU A 158 -27.91 -23.91 -4.10
C GLU A 158 -28.57 -25.25 -4.49
N ALA A 159 -28.83 -25.46 -5.78
CA ALA A 159 -29.42 -26.70 -6.29
C ALA A 159 -28.53 -27.94 -6.09
N ALA A 160 -27.21 -27.74 -5.97
CA ALA A 160 -26.22 -28.78 -5.71
C ALA A 160 -25.78 -28.82 -4.23
N GLY A 161 -26.43 -28.05 -3.35
CA GLY A 161 -26.20 -28.06 -1.91
C GLY A 161 -25.14 -27.08 -1.39
N GLY A 162 -24.70 -26.13 -2.23
CA GLY A 162 -23.87 -25.00 -1.79
C GLY A 162 -24.69 -23.74 -1.48
N LEU A 163 -24.03 -22.60 -1.36
CA LEU A 163 -24.65 -21.30 -1.05
C LEU A 163 -24.88 -20.41 -2.28
N GLY A 164 -24.32 -20.76 -3.44
CA GLY A 164 -24.56 -20.04 -4.70
C GLY A 164 -24.21 -18.56 -4.65
N VAL A 165 -23.13 -18.16 -3.99
CA VAL A 165 -22.79 -16.73 -3.85
C VAL A 165 -22.49 -16.09 -5.21
N GLU A 166 -23.08 -14.93 -5.48
CA GLU A 166 -22.87 -14.23 -6.76
C GLU A 166 -21.65 -13.30 -6.73
N ARG A 167 -21.34 -12.73 -5.55
CA ARG A 167 -20.21 -11.82 -5.36
C ARG A 167 -19.38 -12.23 -4.16
N PHE A 168 -18.08 -12.41 -4.37
CA PHE A 168 -17.11 -12.70 -3.32
C PHE A 168 -16.17 -11.50 -3.15
N VAL A 169 -16.31 -10.79 -2.03
CA VAL A 169 -15.53 -9.56 -1.76
C VAL A 169 -14.53 -9.80 -0.64
N GLU A 170 -13.24 -9.73 -0.96
CA GLU A 170 -12.16 -9.71 0.04
C GLU A 170 -12.00 -8.30 0.63
N ILE A 171 -12.09 -8.18 1.96
CA ILE A 171 -11.72 -6.97 2.68
C ILE A 171 -10.23 -7.06 3.05
N GLY A 172 -9.37 -6.51 2.21
CA GLY A 172 -7.92 -6.52 2.38
C GLY A 172 -7.23 -5.50 1.48
N VAL A 173 -5.94 -5.21 1.75
CA VAL A 173 -5.18 -4.21 0.99
C VAL A 173 -4.93 -4.65 -0.45
N LYS A 174 -4.93 -3.70 -1.39
CA LYS A 174 -4.73 -4.00 -2.83
C LYS A 174 -3.35 -4.56 -3.16
N THR A 175 -2.36 -4.36 -2.28
CA THR A 175 -0.99 -4.86 -2.46
C THR A 175 -0.88 -6.37 -2.26
N SER A 176 -1.84 -7.01 -1.58
CA SER A 176 -1.84 -8.44 -1.27
C SER A 176 -3.25 -9.06 -1.27
N PRO A 177 -3.99 -9.07 -2.40
CA PRO A 177 -5.36 -9.60 -2.52
C PRO A 177 -5.35 -11.15 -2.53
N THR A 178 -4.93 -11.73 -1.41
CA THR A 178 -4.55 -13.14 -1.31
C THR A 178 -5.78 -14.04 -1.37
N VAL A 179 -6.85 -13.67 -0.68
CA VAL A 179 -8.08 -14.48 -0.63
C VAL A 179 -8.86 -14.35 -1.93
N ALA A 180 -8.93 -13.16 -2.54
CA ALA A 180 -9.48 -12.98 -3.87
C ALA A 180 -8.70 -13.78 -4.92
N GLY A 181 -7.37 -13.85 -4.80
CA GLY A 181 -6.52 -14.69 -5.63
C GLY A 181 -6.84 -16.18 -5.50
N LEU A 182 -7.03 -16.68 -4.27
CA LEU A 182 -7.45 -18.06 -4.01
C LEU A 182 -8.82 -18.36 -4.64
N ALA A 183 -9.81 -17.51 -4.40
CA ALA A 183 -11.16 -17.65 -4.96
C ALA A 183 -11.13 -17.69 -6.50
N THR A 184 -10.40 -16.76 -7.12
CA THR A 184 -10.23 -16.70 -8.58
C THR A 184 -9.61 -17.98 -9.13
N ASN A 185 -8.64 -18.57 -8.42
CA ASN A 185 -8.00 -19.81 -8.87
C ASN A 185 -8.88 -21.03 -8.64
N THR A 186 -9.70 -21.06 -7.58
CA THR A 186 -10.72 -22.10 -7.38
C THR A 186 -11.73 -22.08 -8.50
N LEU A 187 -12.25 -20.91 -8.87
CA LEU A 187 -13.23 -20.75 -9.96
C LEU A 187 -12.69 -21.13 -11.35
N LYS A 188 -11.36 -21.17 -11.54
CA LYS A 188 -10.72 -21.67 -12.77
C LYS A 188 -10.70 -23.21 -12.85
N LEU A 189 -10.96 -23.92 -11.76
CA LEU A 189 -10.98 -25.39 -11.79
C LEU A 189 -12.18 -25.85 -12.65
N PRO A 190 -12.04 -26.96 -13.39
CA PRO A 190 -13.10 -27.45 -14.28
C PRO A 190 -14.47 -27.64 -13.62
N GLU A 191 -14.48 -27.93 -12.33
CA GLU A 191 -15.70 -28.10 -11.51
C GLU A 191 -16.56 -26.83 -11.42
N TYR A 192 -15.96 -25.65 -11.59
CA TYR A 192 -16.62 -24.33 -11.47
C TYR A 192 -16.75 -23.58 -12.80
N ALA A 193 -16.52 -24.25 -13.94
CA ALA A 193 -16.50 -23.60 -15.25
C ALA A 193 -17.82 -22.91 -15.65
N HIS A 194 -18.93 -23.23 -14.97
CA HIS A 194 -20.25 -22.65 -15.18
C HIS A 194 -20.60 -21.52 -14.19
N SER A 195 -19.79 -21.34 -13.15
CA SER A 195 -20.04 -20.36 -12.09
C SER A 195 -19.67 -18.95 -12.55
N THR A 196 -20.60 -18.00 -12.40
CA THR A 196 -20.41 -16.59 -12.81
C THR A 196 -20.10 -15.67 -11.62
N VAL A 197 -19.40 -16.19 -10.60
CA VAL A 197 -19.14 -15.46 -9.36
C VAL A 197 -18.16 -14.32 -9.62
N GLU A 198 -18.56 -13.10 -9.26
CA GLU A 198 -17.72 -11.91 -9.33
C GLU A 198 -16.78 -11.84 -8.12
N VAL A 199 -15.48 -11.88 -8.35
CA VAL A 199 -14.46 -11.85 -7.28
C VAL A 199 -13.82 -10.47 -7.20
N LEU A 200 -14.02 -9.80 -6.07
CA LEU A 200 -13.58 -8.42 -5.83
C LEU A 200 -12.64 -8.33 -4.62
N ASN A 201 -11.77 -7.33 -4.62
CA ASN A 201 -11.02 -6.88 -3.47
C ASN A 201 -11.39 -5.42 -3.16
N ALA A 202 -11.61 -5.10 -1.88
CA ALA A 202 -12.17 -3.83 -1.47
C ALA A 202 -11.37 -2.58 -1.87
N GLU A 203 -10.04 -2.67 -1.97
CA GLU A 203 -9.20 -1.55 -2.41
C GLU A 203 -8.90 -1.59 -3.91
N ARG A 204 -8.66 -2.78 -4.47
CA ARG A 204 -8.34 -2.95 -5.91
C ARG A 204 -9.53 -2.59 -6.78
N ASP A 205 -10.71 -3.06 -6.40
CA ASP A 205 -11.95 -2.99 -7.19
C ASP A 205 -12.94 -2.01 -6.54
N ALA A 206 -12.44 -1.01 -5.81
CA ALA A 206 -13.24 -0.05 -5.05
C ALA A 206 -14.29 0.66 -5.92
N ALA A 207 -13.94 1.03 -7.16
CA ALA A 207 -14.87 1.71 -8.05
C ALA A 207 -16.11 0.85 -8.37
N VAL A 208 -15.92 -0.43 -8.69
CA VAL A 208 -17.01 -1.39 -8.94
C VAL A 208 -17.79 -1.67 -7.65
N LEU A 209 -17.08 -1.84 -6.53
CA LEU A 209 -17.72 -2.12 -5.24
C LEU A 209 -18.61 -0.97 -4.74
N PHE A 210 -18.18 0.28 -4.98
CA PHE A 210 -18.95 1.48 -4.64
C PHE A 210 -19.87 1.97 -5.76
N ALA A 211 -19.94 1.24 -6.88
CA ALA A 211 -20.72 1.61 -8.07
C ALA A 211 -20.43 3.05 -8.56
N THR A 212 -19.14 3.42 -8.56
CA THR A 212 -18.63 4.71 -9.06
C THR A 212 -17.79 4.55 -10.33
N ASP A 213 -17.76 3.35 -10.89
CA ASP A 213 -17.20 3.06 -12.20
C ASP A 213 -18.07 3.68 -13.30
N THR A 214 -17.41 4.14 -14.36
CA THR A 214 -18.09 4.67 -15.55
C THR A 214 -17.82 3.72 -16.71
N ASP A 215 -18.85 3.44 -17.50
CA ASP A 215 -18.69 2.67 -18.73
C ASP A 215 -17.59 3.33 -19.60
N PRO A 216 -16.61 2.57 -20.09
CA PRO A 216 -15.72 3.09 -21.12
C PRO A 216 -16.56 3.51 -22.33
N GLU A 217 -16.34 4.73 -22.83
CA GLU A 217 -16.96 5.18 -24.09
C GLU A 217 -16.69 4.13 -25.18
N PRO A 218 -17.71 3.72 -25.96
CA PRO A 218 -17.53 2.72 -26.99
C PRO A 218 -16.52 3.24 -28.02
N GLU A 219 -15.36 2.58 -28.08
CA GLU A 219 -14.43 2.78 -29.19
C GLU A 219 -15.15 2.44 -30.50
N PRO A 220 -15.03 3.27 -31.57
CA PRO A 220 -15.63 2.95 -32.85
C PRO A 220 -15.05 1.63 -33.36
N GLU A 221 -15.94 0.68 -33.63
CA GLU A 221 -15.64 -0.63 -34.21
C GLU A 221 -14.74 -0.46 -35.44
N ALA A 222 -13.48 -0.88 -35.32
CA ALA A 222 -12.63 -1.12 -36.47
C ALA A 222 -13.01 -2.50 -37.03
N ASP A 223 -13.59 -2.50 -38.23
CA ASP A 223 -13.93 -3.68 -39.02
C ASP A 223 -12.77 -4.69 -39.04
N GLU A 224 -13.01 -5.90 -38.55
CA GLU A 224 -12.13 -7.04 -38.77
C GLU A 224 -12.14 -7.43 -40.26
N PRO A 225 -10.97 -7.64 -40.90
CA PRO A 225 -10.92 -8.47 -42.09
C PRO A 225 -10.90 -9.95 -41.70
N ILE A 226 -11.92 -10.62 -42.22
CA ILE A 226 -12.19 -12.06 -42.23
C ILE A 226 -10.98 -12.82 -42.78
N GLY A 227 -10.60 -13.90 -42.09
CA GLY A 227 -9.38 -14.66 -42.34
C GLY A 227 -9.27 -15.38 -43.68
N GLU A 228 -8.02 -15.65 -44.06
CA GLU A 228 -7.64 -16.68 -45.02
C GLU A 228 -6.83 -17.79 -44.34
N VAL A 229 -7.11 -18.99 -44.83
CA VAL A 229 -6.86 -20.30 -44.25
C VAL A 229 -5.41 -20.71 -44.46
N ALA A 230 -4.72 -21.15 -43.39
CA ALA A 230 -3.39 -21.74 -43.48
C ALA A 230 -3.49 -23.21 -43.90
N GLU A 231 -2.80 -23.56 -45.00
CA GLU A 231 -2.46 -24.95 -45.33
C GLU A 231 -1.00 -25.21 -44.95
N SER A 232 -0.82 -26.38 -44.35
CA SER A 232 0.37 -26.94 -43.70
C SER A 232 1.41 -27.48 -44.68
N VAL A 233 2.70 -27.24 -44.43
CA VAL A 233 3.78 -28.17 -44.80
C VAL A 233 4.95 -28.10 -43.79
N GLU A 234 5.26 -29.23 -43.18
CA GLU A 234 6.56 -29.64 -42.62
C GLU A 234 6.93 -31.00 -43.29
N PRO A 235 8.14 -31.58 -43.20
CA PRO A 235 9.38 -31.13 -42.52
C PRO A 235 10.69 -31.35 -43.34
N ALA A 236 11.85 -30.89 -42.83
CA ALA A 236 13.09 -31.70 -42.62
C ALA A 236 14.39 -30.86 -42.44
N GLY A 237 15.10 -31.11 -41.32
CA GLY A 237 16.49 -31.62 -41.35
C GLY A 237 17.70 -30.66 -41.35
N THR A 238 18.15 -30.29 -40.15
CA THR A 238 19.55 -30.22 -39.62
C THR A 238 20.73 -29.75 -40.51
N ALA A 239 21.45 -28.70 -40.09
CA ALA A 239 22.80 -28.78 -39.46
C ALA A 239 23.57 -27.43 -39.44
N SER A 240 24.40 -27.28 -38.40
CA SER A 240 25.20 -26.15 -37.92
C SER A 240 26.28 -25.56 -38.87
N ALA A 241 26.43 -24.22 -38.87
CA ALA A 241 27.67 -23.51 -39.22
C ALA A 241 27.80 -22.15 -38.48
N ALA A 242 29.03 -21.84 -38.05
CA ALA A 242 29.45 -20.68 -37.26
C ALA A 242 29.25 -19.30 -37.97
N PRO A 243 29.17 -18.17 -37.24
CA PRO A 243 28.77 -16.90 -37.82
C PRO A 243 29.89 -16.24 -38.63
N ALA A 244 29.58 -15.90 -39.88
CA ALA A 244 30.31 -14.97 -40.74
C ALA A 244 29.64 -13.57 -40.68
N PRO A 245 30.36 -12.47 -40.95
CA PRO A 245 29.85 -11.12 -40.76
C PRO A 245 28.70 -10.82 -41.73
N ALA A 246 27.63 -10.20 -41.21
CA ALA A 246 26.44 -9.85 -41.98
C ALA A 246 26.77 -8.79 -43.06
N PRO A 247 26.19 -8.88 -44.28
CA PRO A 247 26.39 -7.89 -45.32
C PRO A 247 25.59 -6.60 -45.05
N LEU A 248 26.19 -5.46 -45.42
CA LEU A 248 25.55 -4.14 -45.41
C LEU A 248 24.34 -4.13 -46.36
N ALA A 249 23.16 -3.81 -45.83
CA ALA A 249 21.92 -3.71 -46.59
C ALA A 249 21.86 -2.40 -47.44
N PRO A 250 21.09 -2.38 -48.54
CA PRO A 250 21.03 -1.22 -49.45
C PRO A 250 20.22 -0.07 -48.83
N SER A 251 20.67 1.16 -49.07
CA SER A 251 19.98 2.40 -48.72
C SER A 251 18.69 2.54 -49.53
N GLY A 252 17.54 2.41 -48.86
CA GLY A 252 16.20 2.53 -49.46
C GLY A 252 15.17 1.49 -48.98
N ALA A 253 15.49 0.67 -47.98
CA ALA A 253 14.56 -0.32 -47.42
C ALA A 253 13.35 0.38 -46.75
N ALA A 254 12.17 -0.27 -46.82
CA ALA A 254 10.97 0.12 -46.09
C ALA A 254 11.31 0.31 -44.59
N ARG A 255 10.72 1.33 -43.96
CA ARG A 255 10.98 1.58 -42.55
C ARG A 255 10.58 0.38 -41.70
N PRO A 256 11.38 0.04 -40.68
CA PRO A 256 11.00 -1.02 -39.77
C PRO A 256 9.73 -0.64 -39.03
N ASP A 257 8.89 -1.64 -38.78
CA ASP A 257 7.70 -1.50 -37.97
C ASP A 257 8.04 -0.98 -36.56
N ASP A 258 7.06 -0.34 -35.92
CA ASP A 258 7.24 0.08 -34.53
C ASP A 258 7.33 -1.13 -33.60
N ILE A 259 8.15 -1.01 -32.56
CA ILE A 259 8.39 -2.08 -31.59
C ILE A 259 7.67 -1.78 -30.28
N ALA A 260 6.63 -2.54 -29.96
CA ALA A 260 5.94 -2.39 -28.69
C ALA A 260 6.94 -2.50 -27.52
N PHE A 261 6.76 -1.66 -26.51
CA PHE A 261 7.45 -1.78 -25.22
C PHE A 261 6.45 -2.36 -24.24
N ASP A 262 6.65 -3.61 -23.84
CA ASP A 262 5.71 -4.37 -23.02
C ASP A 262 6.27 -4.67 -21.62
N ALA A 263 5.50 -5.45 -20.84
CA ALA A 263 5.90 -5.85 -19.49
C ALA A 263 7.17 -6.71 -19.46
N ALA A 264 7.45 -7.49 -20.51
CA ALA A 264 8.66 -8.30 -20.59
C ALA A 264 9.90 -7.42 -20.80
N ASP A 265 9.76 -6.34 -21.56
CA ASP A 265 10.82 -5.36 -21.77
C ASP A 265 11.11 -4.54 -20.50
N ALA A 266 10.05 -4.13 -19.78
CA ALA A 266 10.18 -3.48 -18.47
C ALA A 266 10.88 -4.39 -17.45
N THR A 267 10.53 -5.68 -17.43
CA THR A 267 11.14 -6.69 -16.55
C THR A 267 12.65 -6.80 -16.80
N LEU A 268 13.06 -6.86 -18.07
CA LEU A 268 14.47 -6.94 -18.45
C LEU A 268 15.23 -5.68 -18.03
N ALA A 269 14.63 -4.50 -18.21
CA ALA A 269 15.21 -3.22 -17.80
C ALA A 269 15.39 -3.13 -16.27
N LEU A 270 14.40 -3.59 -15.49
CA LEU A 270 14.47 -3.63 -14.03
C LEU A 270 15.56 -4.57 -13.52
N ILE A 271 15.67 -5.76 -14.12
CA ILE A 271 16.73 -6.72 -13.76
C ILE A 271 18.10 -6.08 -14.04
N ALA A 272 18.29 -5.47 -15.22
CA ALA A 272 19.53 -4.77 -15.56
C ALA A 272 19.84 -3.61 -14.58
N LEU A 273 18.82 -2.89 -14.12
CA LEU A 273 18.96 -1.81 -13.16
C LEU A 273 19.40 -2.33 -11.78
N SER A 274 18.62 -3.24 -11.20
CA SER A 274 18.80 -3.76 -9.83
C SER A 274 20.06 -4.63 -9.71
N ALA A 275 20.35 -5.44 -10.71
CA ALA A 275 21.53 -6.29 -10.74
C ALA A 275 22.82 -5.55 -11.08
N LYS A 276 22.76 -4.26 -11.45
CA LYS A 276 23.91 -3.51 -12.00
C LYS A 276 24.58 -4.31 -13.13
N MET A 277 23.79 -4.67 -14.12
CA MET A 277 24.23 -5.39 -15.33
C MET A 277 23.78 -4.63 -16.57
N ARG A 278 24.44 -4.85 -17.70
CA ARG A 278 23.89 -4.42 -18.98
C ARG A 278 22.89 -5.44 -19.50
N ILE A 279 21.94 -5.00 -20.33
CA ILE A 279 20.93 -5.90 -20.89
C ILE A 279 21.56 -7.00 -21.74
N ASP A 280 22.65 -6.73 -22.47
CA ASP A 280 23.37 -7.73 -23.27
C ASP A 280 24.08 -8.81 -22.42
N GLN A 281 24.17 -8.62 -21.11
CA GLN A 281 24.81 -9.55 -20.18
C GLN A 281 23.82 -10.48 -19.48
N ILE A 282 22.52 -10.28 -19.69
CA ILE A 282 21.48 -11.10 -19.10
C ILE A 282 21.10 -12.17 -20.11
N GLU A 283 21.31 -13.43 -19.74
CA GLU A 283 21.06 -14.59 -20.60
C GLU A 283 19.63 -15.12 -20.39
N GLU A 284 19.06 -15.80 -21.39
CA GLU A 284 17.68 -16.32 -21.30
C GLU A 284 17.50 -17.37 -20.20
N LEU A 285 18.57 -18.08 -19.84
CA LEU A 285 18.61 -19.08 -18.78
C LEU A 285 18.90 -18.46 -17.40
N ASP A 286 19.19 -17.16 -17.31
CA ASP A 286 19.36 -16.50 -16.02
C ASP A 286 18.01 -16.42 -15.29
N SER A 287 18.04 -16.58 -13.96
CA SER A 287 16.91 -16.30 -13.08
C SER A 287 17.25 -15.14 -12.14
N ILE A 288 16.24 -14.54 -11.52
CA ILE A 288 16.49 -13.50 -10.51
C ILE A 288 17.33 -14.09 -9.35
N GLU A 289 17.13 -15.36 -9.02
CA GLU A 289 17.93 -16.07 -8.01
C GLU A 289 19.40 -16.22 -8.43
N SER A 290 19.68 -16.62 -9.69
CA SER A 290 21.07 -16.78 -10.17
C SER A 290 21.79 -15.44 -10.28
N ILE A 291 21.10 -14.39 -10.76
CA ILE A 291 21.66 -13.04 -10.94
C ILE A 291 22.00 -12.38 -9.59
N THR A 292 21.22 -12.67 -8.55
CA THR A 292 21.43 -12.06 -7.23
C THR A 292 22.41 -12.83 -6.33
N ASP A 293 23.00 -13.91 -6.83
CA ASP A 293 23.97 -14.77 -6.12
C ASP A 293 23.44 -15.23 -4.75
N GLY A 294 22.15 -15.56 -4.69
CA GLY A 294 21.48 -15.99 -3.45
C GLY A 294 21.29 -14.90 -2.38
N ALA A 295 21.59 -13.63 -2.67
CA ALA A 295 21.36 -12.52 -1.76
C ALA A 295 19.86 -12.22 -1.61
N SER A 296 19.20 -12.91 -0.67
CA SER A 296 17.75 -12.86 -0.43
C SER A 296 17.19 -11.42 -0.32
N SER A 297 17.95 -10.48 0.25
CA SER A 297 17.57 -9.06 0.29
C SER A 297 17.43 -8.43 -1.11
N ARG A 298 18.42 -8.60 -1.99
CA ARG A 298 18.40 -8.03 -3.35
C ARG A 298 17.34 -8.69 -4.22
N ARG A 299 17.21 -10.02 -4.08
CA ARG A 299 16.17 -10.82 -4.74
C ARG A 299 14.78 -10.32 -4.37
N ASN A 300 14.48 -10.22 -3.08
CA ASN A 300 13.16 -9.80 -2.62
C ASN A 300 12.87 -8.34 -2.98
N GLN A 301 13.88 -7.46 -2.97
CA GLN A 301 13.71 -6.08 -3.43
C GLN A 301 13.35 -6.03 -4.92
N LEU A 302 14.07 -6.77 -5.77
CA LEU A 302 13.78 -6.82 -7.21
C LEU A 302 12.38 -7.38 -7.50
N LEU A 303 11.88 -8.35 -6.71
CA LEU A 303 10.50 -8.83 -6.84
C LEU A 303 9.46 -7.79 -6.42
N VAL A 304 9.74 -7.00 -5.37
CA VAL A 304 8.88 -5.89 -4.95
C VAL A 304 8.84 -4.80 -6.01
N ASP A 305 10.01 -4.44 -6.55
CA ASP A 305 10.16 -3.45 -7.61
C ASP A 305 9.43 -3.89 -8.88
N LEU A 306 9.54 -5.17 -9.25
CA LEU A 306 8.83 -5.76 -10.39
C LEU A 306 7.32 -5.75 -10.21
N GLY A 307 6.82 -6.05 -9.00
CA GLY A 307 5.39 -5.94 -8.68
C GLY A 307 4.88 -4.50 -8.76
N SER A 308 5.64 -3.55 -8.20
CA SER A 308 5.31 -2.13 -8.24
C SER A 308 5.30 -1.57 -9.68
N GLU A 309 6.32 -1.89 -10.47
CA GLU A 309 6.47 -1.43 -11.85
C GLU A 309 5.36 -1.93 -12.76
N LEU A 310 5.07 -3.24 -12.70
CA LEU A 310 4.08 -3.87 -13.57
C LEU A 310 2.65 -3.76 -13.05
N ASN A 311 2.46 -3.14 -11.88
CA ASN A 311 1.20 -3.13 -11.13
C ASN A 311 0.65 -4.56 -10.93
N LEU A 312 1.56 -5.49 -10.62
CA LEU A 312 1.26 -6.88 -10.32
C LEU A 312 1.47 -7.14 -8.82
N GLY A 313 0.63 -8.02 -8.26
CA GLY A 313 0.91 -8.59 -6.93
C GLY A 313 2.15 -9.49 -6.97
N ALA A 314 2.32 -10.33 -5.93
CA ALA A 314 3.39 -11.32 -5.95
C ALA A 314 3.29 -12.25 -7.18
N ILE A 315 4.35 -12.27 -7.99
CA ILE A 315 4.45 -13.14 -9.17
C ILE A 315 5.02 -14.48 -8.70
N ASP A 316 4.15 -15.48 -8.58
CA ASP A 316 4.52 -16.80 -8.08
C ASP A 316 5.61 -17.44 -8.97
N GLY A 317 6.68 -17.92 -8.35
CA GLY A 317 7.84 -18.50 -9.02
C GLY A 317 8.74 -17.54 -9.80
N ALA A 318 8.54 -16.21 -9.72
CA ALA A 318 9.32 -15.25 -10.49
C ALA A 318 10.82 -15.23 -10.13
N ALA A 319 11.17 -15.65 -8.92
CA ALA A 319 12.56 -15.71 -8.49
C ALA A 319 13.33 -16.84 -9.18
N GLU A 320 12.67 -17.99 -9.34
CA GLU A 320 13.24 -19.24 -9.83
C GLU A 320 13.07 -19.43 -11.34
N ALA A 321 12.08 -18.77 -11.95
CA ALA A 321 11.87 -18.80 -13.39
C ALA A 321 13.09 -18.26 -14.13
N ASP A 322 13.46 -18.96 -15.21
CA ASP A 322 14.41 -18.40 -16.17
C ASP A 322 13.80 -17.15 -16.84
N LEU A 323 14.65 -16.29 -17.39
CA LEU A 323 14.23 -15.01 -17.94
C LEU A 323 13.20 -15.21 -19.06
N ALA A 324 13.34 -16.24 -19.89
CA ALA A 324 12.37 -16.58 -20.93
C ALA A 324 10.98 -16.88 -20.35
N GLY A 325 10.91 -17.73 -19.33
CA GLY A 325 9.68 -18.08 -18.64
C GLY A 325 9.08 -16.89 -17.88
N LEU A 326 9.90 -16.09 -17.22
CA LEU A 326 9.47 -14.89 -16.51
C LEU A 326 8.87 -13.87 -17.48
N ARG A 327 9.53 -13.60 -18.63
CA ARG A 327 9.01 -12.71 -19.67
C ARG A 327 7.66 -13.17 -20.21
N ALA A 328 7.51 -14.46 -20.50
CA ALA A 328 6.23 -15.02 -20.93
C ALA A 328 5.12 -14.86 -19.85
N GLN A 329 5.47 -15.04 -18.58
CA GLN A 329 4.55 -14.91 -17.46
C GLN A 329 4.08 -13.46 -17.26
N VAL A 330 5.00 -12.48 -17.27
CA VAL A 330 4.66 -11.06 -17.09
C VAL A 330 3.87 -10.50 -18.26
N THR A 331 4.19 -10.88 -19.51
CA THR A 331 3.39 -10.46 -20.68
C THR A 331 1.96 -10.98 -20.59
N LYS A 332 1.74 -12.17 -20.02
CA LYS A 332 0.39 -12.72 -19.81
C LYS A 332 -0.37 -12.04 -18.68
N LEU A 333 0.32 -11.67 -17.59
CA LEU A 333 -0.28 -11.13 -16.37
C LEU A 333 -0.51 -9.62 -16.44
N ALA A 334 0.45 -8.86 -16.97
CA ALA A 334 0.42 -7.40 -17.03
C ALA A 334 -0.08 -6.89 -18.40
N ARG A 335 -1.26 -7.35 -18.84
CA ARG A 335 -1.84 -6.98 -20.14
C ARG A 335 -2.15 -5.49 -20.29
N THR A 336 -2.35 -4.80 -19.18
CA THR A 336 -2.70 -3.37 -19.13
C THR A 336 -1.50 -2.48 -18.80
N TYR A 337 -0.27 -3.02 -18.84
CA TYR A 337 0.94 -2.26 -18.53
C TYR A 337 1.11 -1.06 -19.48
N LYS A 338 1.33 0.11 -18.88
CA LYS A 338 1.65 1.35 -19.58
C LYS A 338 3.07 1.77 -19.24
N PRO A 339 4.01 1.73 -20.19
CA PRO A 339 5.39 2.12 -19.93
C PRO A 339 5.49 3.65 -19.72
N TYR A 340 6.19 4.14 -18.70
CA TYR A 340 6.88 3.40 -17.64
C TYR A 340 6.05 3.40 -16.35
N GLY A 341 6.14 2.33 -15.57
CA GLY A 341 5.66 2.28 -14.20
C GLY A 341 6.53 3.14 -13.26
N PRO A 342 6.19 3.20 -11.97
CA PRO A 342 6.81 4.12 -11.03
C PRO A 342 8.31 3.88 -10.83
N VAL A 343 8.75 2.61 -10.83
CA VAL A 343 10.15 2.28 -10.51
C VAL A 343 11.08 2.64 -11.66
N LEU A 344 10.73 2.24 -12.89
CA LEU A 344 11.51 2.60 -14.07
C LEU A 344 11.40 4.11 -14.35
N SER A 345 10.24 4.73 -14.14
CA SER A 345 10.09 6.18 -14.30
C SER A 345 11.08 6.94 -13.45
N ASP A 346 11.14 6.65 -12.15
CA ASP A 346 12.04 7.36 -11.22
C ASP A 346 13.51 7.12 -11.58
N ALA A 347 13.89 5.85 -11.78
CA ALA A 347 15.27 5.48 -12.06
C ALA A 347 15.79 6.01 -13.41
N ILE A 348 14.95 5.96 -14.45
CA ILE A 348 15.29 6.51 -15.78
C ILE A 348 15.41 8.03 -15.69
N ASN A 349 14.46 8.71 -15.04
CA ASN A 349 14.49 10.17 -14.95
C ASN A 349 15.69 10.67 -14.16
N ASP A 350 16.05 10.02 -13.05
CA ASP A 350 17.23 10.39 -12.27
C ASP A 350 18.53 10.20 -13.06
N GLN A 351 18.67 9.08 -13.76
CA GLN A 351 19.83 8.83 -14.59
C GLN A 351 19.91 9.81 -15.77
N LEU A 352 18.81 10.05 -16.49
CA LEU A 352 18.79 11.00 -17.61
C LEU A 352 19.04 12.44 -17.14
N ARG A 353 18.52 12.85 -15.98
CA ARG A 353 18.81 14.17 -15.39
C ARG A 353 20.30 14.33 -15.10
N THR A 354 20.94 13.29 -14.59
CA THR A 354 22.37 13.26 -14.29
C THR A 354 23.21 13.39 -15.56
N VAL A 355 22.87 12.62 -16.60
CA VAL A 355 23.73 12.50 -17.79
C VAL A 355 23.47 13.63 -18.80
N LEU A 356 22.21 14.06 -18.96
CA LEU A 356 21.83 15.14 -19.89
C LEU A 356 21.99 16.54 -19.30
N GLY A 357 22.02 16.69 -17.98
CA GLY A 357 22.09 17.97 -17.29
C GLY A 357 23.17 18.92 -17.84
N PRO A 358 24.43 18.47 -17.98
CA PRO A 358 25.51 19.32 -18.51
C PRO A 358 25.35 19.76 -19.97
N SER A 359 24.63 18.99 -20.79
CA SER A 359 24.33 19.35 -22.19
C SER A 359 23.20 20.38 -22.33
N GLY A 360 22.45 20.64 -21.26
CA GLY A 360 21.24 21.47 -21.27
C GLY A 360 20.03 20.84 -22.00
N LYS A 361 20.13 19.60 -22.48
CA LYS A 361 19.03 18.88 -23.13
C LYS A 361 18.09 18.27 -22.09
N ARG A 362 16.79 18.25 -22.42
CA ARG A 362 15.76 17.56 -21.62
C ARG A 362 15.58 16.12 -22.10
N PRO A 363 15.09 15.18 -21.26
CA PRO A 363 14.82 13.79 -21.66
C PRO A 363 14.01 13.64 -22.95
N GLY A 364 13.08 14.56 -23.23
CA GLY A 364 12.30 14.58 -24.48
C GLY A 364 13.14 14.70 -25.77
N ALA A 365 14.39 15.17 -25.70
CA ALA A 365 15.30 15.23 -26.84
C ALA A 365 15.59 13.84 -27.44
N ILE A 366 15.52 12.78 -26.63
CA ILE A 366 15.69 11.39 -27.08
C ILE A 366 14.55 11.02 -28.03
N ALA A 367 13.31 11.19 -27.58
CA ALA A 367 12.12 10.89 -28.40
C ALA A 367 12.06 11.76 -29.67
N GLU A 368 12.42 13.04 -29.56
CA GLU A 368 12.48 13.95 -30.70
C GLU A 368 13.47 13.47 -31.77
N ARG A 369 14.70 13.08 -31.39
CA ARG A 369 15.68 12.58 -32.35
C ARG A 369 15.27 11.23 -32.97
N VAL A 370 14.72 10.31 -32.16
CA VAL A 370 14.24 9.00 -32.65
C VAL A 370 13.09 9.18 -33.64
N LYS A 371 12.13 10.06 -33.37
CA LYS A 371 10.96 10.27 -34.23
C LYS A 371 11.22 11.18 -35.43
N LYS A 372 12.10 12.17 -35.33
CA LYS A 372 12.34 13.16 -36.41
C LYS A 372 13.57 12.86 -37.25
N THR A 373 14.64 12.36 -36.65
CA THR A 373 15.91 12.10 -37.36
C THR A 373 15.99 10.67 -37.85
N TRP A 374 15.61 9.70 -37.00
CA TRP A 374 15.55 8.29 -37.37
C TRP A 374 14.20 7.89 -37.97
N GLU A 375 13.18 8.71 -37.73
CA GLU A 375 11.81 8.51 -38.21
C GLU A 375 11.22 7.14 -37.82
N LEU A 376 11.52 6.73 -36.59
CA LEU A 376 11.04 5.52 -35.93
C LEU A 376 9.86 5.82 -35.01
N GLY A 377 9.05 4.80 -34.72
CA GLY A 377 7.82 4.93 -33.93
C GLY A 377 8.01 5.20 -32.43
N ASP A 378 6.87 5.31 -31.73
CA ASP A 378 6.81 5.64 -30.30
C ASP A 378 7.39 4.52 -29.42
N GLY A 379 7.21 3.28 -29.85
CA GLY A 379 7.82 2.11 -29.23
C GLY A 379 9.35 2.16 -29.24
N TRP A 380 9.94 2.51 -30.40
CA TRP A 380 11.38 2.74 -30.51
C TRP A 380 11.88 3.81 -29.54
N ALA A 381 11.19 4.94 -29.44
CA ALA A 381 11.56 6.01 -28.51
C ALA A 381 11.63 5.52 -27.06
N LYS A 382 10.72 4.63 -26.65
CA LYS A 382 10.72 4.03 -25.31
C LYS A 382 11.94 3.14 -25.08
N HIS A 383 12.20 2.21 -26.01
CA HIS A 383 13.36 1.31 -25.95
C HIS A 383 14.68 2.07 -25.90
N VAL A 384 14.83 3.08 -26.76
CA VAL A 384 16.04 3.92 -26.82
C VAL A 384 16.22 4.74 -25.54
N THR A 385 15.13 5.24 -24.94
CA THR A 385 15.21 5.97 -23.67
C THR A 385 15.75 5.11 -22.53
N VAL A 386 15.27 3.88 -22.41
CA VAL A 386 15.79 2.89 -21.45
C VAL A 386 17.24 2.54 -21.74
N GLU A 387 17.59 2.36 -23.01
CA GLU A 387 18.96 2.04 -23.41
C GLU A 387 19.94 3.17 -23.11
N VAL A 388 19.57 4.43 -23.36
CA VAL A 388 20.38 5.60 -22.99
C VAL A 388 20.57 5.69 -21.48
N ALA A 389 19.50 5.50 -20.70
CA ALA A 389 19.61 5.50 -19.24
C ALA A 389 20.55 4.39 -18.75
N LEU A 390 20.36 3.14 -19.19
CA LEU A 390 21.16 2.01 -18.71
C LEU A 390 22.60 2.03 -19.24
N GLY A 391 22.80 2.48 -20.48
CA GLY A 391 24.08 2.47 -21.19
C GLY A 391 25.02 3.63 -20.86
N THR A 392 24.56 4.62 -20.07
CA THR A 392 25.37 5.76 -19.59
C THR A 392 25.71 5.67 -18.10
N ARG A 393 25.36 4.55 -17.44
CA ARG A 393 25.69 4.32 -16.03
C ARG A 393 27.19 4.11 -15.84
N GLU A 394 27.75 4.71 -14.80
CA GLU A 394 29.15 4.57 -14.45
C GLU A 394 29.40 3.38 -13.51
N GLY A 395 30.62 2.82 -13.57
CA GLY A 395 31.08 1.75 -12.69
C GLY A 395 31.23 0.40 -13.40
N THR A 396 31.36 -0.65 -12.60
CA THR A 396 31.60 -2.02 -13.07
C THR A 396 30.35 -2.87 -12.91
N SER A 397 29.96 -3.57 -13.97
CA SER A 397 28.91 -4.58 -13.96
C SER A 397 29.28 -5.75 -13.05
N VAL A 398 28.28 -6.44 -12.49
CA VAL A 398 28.48 -7.66 -11.70
C VAL A 398 29.23 -8.75 -12.48
N ARG A 399 29.13 -8.75 -13.81
CA ARG A 399 29.91 -9.67 -14.68
C ARG A 399 31.30 -9.13 -15.10
N GLY A 400 31.81 -8.10 -14.43
CA GLY A 400 33.22 -7.68 -14.50
C GLY A 400 33.62 -6.72 -15.61
N SER A 401 32.70 -6.31 -16.48
CA SER A 401 32.91 -5.29 -17.53
C SER A 401 32.38 -3.91 -17.11
N ALA A 402 32.55 -2.87 -17.94
CA ALA A 402 31.90 -1.57 -17.73
C ALA A 402 30.36 -1.70 -17.61
N LEU A 403 29.74 -0.92 -16.70
CA LEU A 403 28.30 -0.94 -16.45
C LEU A 403 27.49 -0.22 -17.55
N GLY A 404 28.10 0.78 -18.19
CA GLY A 404 27.60 1.43 -19.40
C GLY A 404 28.46 1.07 -20.62
N ASN A 405 27.92 1.23 -21.81
CA ASN A 405 28.59 0.95 -23.09
C ASN A 405 28.40 2.07 -24.14
N LEU A 406 27.61 3.10 -23.83
CA LEU A 406 27.31 4.18 -24.78
C LEU A 406 28.22 5.40 -24.60
N HIS A 407 28.50 5.77 -23.35
CA HIS A 407 29.37 6.90 -23.01
C HIS A 407 29.85 6.80 -21.56
N GLU A 408 31.07 7.24 -21.29
CA GLU A 408 31.62 7.38 -19.94
C GLU A 408 31.49 8.85 -19.49
N GLY A 409 30.91 9.10 -18.31
CA GLY A 409 30.72 10.47 -17.85
C GLY A 409 29.47 11.15 -18.40
N ALA A 410 29.21 12.35 -17.87
CA ALA A 410 28.10 13.18 -18.31
C ALA A 410 28.30 13.72 -19.74
N LEU A 411 27.19 13.97 -20.44
CA LEU A 411 27.22 14.45 -21.82
C LEU A 411 27.36 15.96 -21.85
N ALA A 412 28.49 16.44 -22.37
CA ALA A 412 28.87 17.85 -22.29
C ALA A 412 28.14 18.76 -23.30
N ASP A 413 27.66 18.21 -24.42
CA ASP A 413 27.10 18.98 -25.52
C ASP A 413 26.02 18.21 -26.30
N ALA A 414 25.28 18.94 -27.14
CA ALA A 414 24.19 18.38 -27.94
C ALA A 414 24.64 17.29 -28.94
N ALA A 415 25.83 17.41 -29.52
CA ALA A 415 26.34 16.43 -30.47
C ALA A 415 26.74 15.12 -29.78
N SER A 416 27.23 15.20 -28.54
CA SER A 416 27.50 14.04 -27.69
C SER A 416 26.20 13.32 -27.31
N VAL A 417 25.13 14.06 -26.98
CA VAL A 417 23.79 13.50 -26.75
C VAL A 417 23.26 12.79 -27.99
N ASP A 418 23.37 13.43 -29.15
CA ASP A 418 22.94 12.87 -30.43
C ASP A 418 23.66 11.56 -30.76
N LYS A 419 24.98 11.50 -30.56
CA LYS A 419 25.79 10.28 -30.76
C LYS A 419 25.37 9.15 -29.82
N VAL A 420 25.08 9.44 -28.56
CA VAL A 420 24.61 8.43 -27.59
C VAL A 420 23.25 7.89 -27.97
N ILE A 421 22.33 8.76 -28.42
CA ILE A 421 21.02 8.32 -28.92
C ILE A 421 21.19 7.44 -30.17
N ASP A 422 22.07 7.82 -31.10
CA ASP A 422 22.33 7.03 -32.32
C ASP A 422 22.94 5.65 -31.99
N ALA A 423 23.88 5.60 -31.03
CA ALA A 423 24.46 4.35 -30.55
C ALA A 423 23.42 3.48 -29.81
N ALA A 424 22.50 4.10 -29.06
CA ALA A 424 21.40 3.41 -28.40
C ALA A 424 20.41 2.81 -29.42
N VAL A 425 20.06 3.55 -30.49
CA VAL A 425 19.24 3.04 -31.60
C VAL A 425 19.90 1.81 -32.23
N ALA A 426 21.21 1.89 -32.51
CA ALA A 426 21.96 0.76 -33.05
C ALA A 426 21.99 -0.46 -32.09
N SER A 427 22.13 -0.24 -30.78
CA SER A 427 22.11 -1.29 -29.75
C SER A 427 20.75 -1.99 -29.64
N VAL A 428 19.65 -1.22 -29.68
CA VAL A 428 18.28 -1.76 -29.68
C VAL A 428 18.03 -2.57 -30.96
N ALA A 429 18.41 -2.02 -32.12
CA ALA A 429 18.24 -2.65 -33.42
C ALA A 429 19.01 -3.97 -33.53
N ALA A 430 20.27 -3.99 -33.10
CA ALA A 430 21.10 -5.19 -33.08
C ALA A 430 20.49 -6.30 -32.20
N ARG A 431 19.97 -5.98 -31.02
CA ARG A 431 19.33 -6.97 -30.13
C ARG A 431 18.02 -7.52 -30.68
N ARG A 432 17.25 -6.70 -31.41
CA ARG A 432 15.97 -7.10 -32.00
C ARG A 432 16.13 -7.75 -33.38
N GLY A 433 17.35 -7.80 -33.93
CA GLY A 433 17.59 -8.30 -35.28
C GLY A 433 16.97 -7.43 -36.38
N VAL A 434 16.71 -6.15 -36.10
CA VAL A 434 16.10 -5.21 -37.04
C VAL A 434 17.19 -4.35 -37.68
N ALA A 435 17.18 -4.23 -39.00
CA ALA A 435 18.08 -3.32 -39.70
C ALA A 435 17.53 -1.89 -39.64
N VAL A 436 18.30 -0.96 -39.06
CA VAL A 436 18.00 0.47 -39.03
C VAL A 436 19.12 1.25 -39.72
N ALA A 437 18.77 2.27 -40.48
CA ALA A 437 19.71 3.19 -41.11
C ALA A 437 19.15 4.61 -41.07
N LEU A 438 20.02 5.61 -40.91
CA LEU A 438 19.62 7.00 -41.04
C LEU A 438 19.09 7.27 -42.46
N PRO A 439 18.00 8.05 -42.61
CA PRO A 439 17.49 8.43 -43.92
C PRO A 439 18.60 9.12 -44.74
N SER A 440 19.02 8.51 -45.84
CA SER A 440 19.89 9.16 -46.83
C SER A 440 19.01 9.82 -47.88
N ALA A 441 19.28 11.09 -48.19
CA ALA A 441 18.64 11.81 -49.28
C ALA A 441 19.05 11.18 -50.63
N GLY A 442 18.32 10.16 -51.09
CA GLY A 442 18.51 9.48 -52.36
C GLY A 442 17.40 9.84 -53.34
N GLY A 443 17.71 10.68 -54.33
CA GLY A 443 16.74 11.23 -55.27
C GLY A 443 16.09 10.21 -56.21
N SER A 444 14.81 10.44 -56.51
CA SER A 444 14.16 9.99 -57.75
C SER A 444 13.18 11.07 -58.21
N GLY A 445 13.30 11.44 -59.49
CA GLY A 445 12.64 12.60 -60.06
C GLY A 445 11.13 12.44 -60.23
N GLY A 446 10.40 13.39 -59.66
CA GLY A 446 9.03 13.73 -59.98
C GLY A 446 8.83 15.18 -59.54
N ALA A 447 8.41 16.06 -60.44
CA ALA A 447 8.29 17.48 -60.17
C ALA A 447 7.22 17.77 -59.10
N THR A 448 7.66 17.83 -57.85
CA THR A 448 6.97 18.45 -56.72
C THR A 448 7.98 19.36 -56.05
N VAL A 449 7.58 20.59 -55.71
CA VAL A 449 8.44 21.58 -55.05
C VAL A 449 9.21 20.90 -53.92
N ASP A 450 10.54 20.90 -54.05
CA ASP A 450 11.45 20.16 -53.18
C ASP A 450 11.30 20.66 -51.73
N ALA A 451 10.64 19.85 -50.90
CA ALA A 451 10.40 20.15 -49.50
C ALA A 451 11.71 20.25 -48.70
N ALA A 452 12.78 19.59 -49.15
CA ALA A 452 14.11 19.72 -48.56
C ALA A 452 14.75 21.06 -48.94
N ALA A 453 14.60 21.51 -50.18
CA ALA A 453 15.05 22.86 -50.60
C ALA A 453 14.22 23.97 -49.94
N LEU A 454 12.92 23.75 -49.73
CA LEU A 454 12.07 24.68 -48.98
C LEU A 454 12.46 24.70 -47.51
N SER A 455 12.77 23.55 -46.90
CA SER A 455 13.28 23.46 -45.53
C SER A 455 14.65 24.13 -45.37
N GLU A 456 15.61 23.89 -46.28
CA GLU A 456 16.91 24.58 -46.27
C GLU A 456 16.77 26.09 -46.45
N PHE A 457 15.86 26.54 -47.30
CA PHE A 457 15.57 27.96 -47.48
C PHE A 457 14.88 28.55 -46.23
N THR A 458 14.02 27.77 -45.57
CA THR A 458 13.38 28.15 -44.31
C THR A 458 14.42 28.21 -43.19
N ASP A 459 15.37 27.28 -43.11
CA ASP A 459 16.47 27.29 -42.15
C ASP A 459 17.46 28.43 -42.42
N GLN A 460 17.71 28.80 -43.68
CA GLN A 460 18.48 30.01 -44.00
C GLN A 460 17.78 31.30 -43.54
N ILE A 461 16.46 31.32 -43.43
CA ILE A 461 15.71 32.51 -43.00
C ILE A 461 15.46 32.51 -41.49
N THR A 462 14.89 31.44 -40.94
CA THR A 462 14.43 31.32 -39.55
C THR A 462 15.28 30.40 -38.67
N GLY A 463 16.24 29.67 -39.24
CA GLY A 463 17.09 28.74 -38.49
C GLY A 463 18.03 29.43 -37.51
N PRO A 464 18.75 28.65 -36.66
CA PRO A 464 19.59 29.18 -35.59
C PRO A 464 20.68 30.14 -36.07
N ASP A 465 21.18 29.95 -37.29
CA ASP A 465 22.16 30.81 -37.96
C ASP A 465 21.56 31.51 -39.20
N GLY A 466 20.23 31.50 -39.31
CA GLY A 466 19.50 32.15 -40.38
C GLY A 466 19.52 33.68 -40.30
N VAL A 467 19.08 34.33 -41.37
CA VAL A 467 19.12 35.79 -41.51
C VAL A 467 18.31 36.51 -40.41
N LEU A 468 17.18 35.95 -39.97
CA LEU A 468 16.38 36.55 -38.90
C LEU A 468 17.02 36.36 -37.53
N ALA A 469 17.62 35.21 -37.25
CA ALA A 469 18.30 34.95 -35.98
C ALA A 469 19.57 35.80 -35.84
N SER A 470 20.34 35.96 -36.91
CA SER A 470 21.52 36.85 -36.95
C SER A 470 21.13 38.32 -36.83
N ALA A 471 20.07 38.77 -37.51
CA ALA A 471 19.53 40.12 -37.34
C ALA A 471 19.01 40.35 -35.91
N ALA A 472 18.31 39.37 -35.33
CA ALA A 472 17.83 39.45 -33.95
C ALA A 472 18.98 39.52 -32.94
N ARG A 473 20.04 38.71 -33.09
CA ARG A 473 21.24 38.78 -32.23
C ARG A 473 21.96 40.13 -32.38
N LEU A 474 22.07 40.66 -33.59
CA LEU A 474 22.64 41.98 -33.84
C LEU A 474 21.83 43.09 -33.14
N VAL A 475 20.50 43.02 -33.23
CA VAL A 475 19.59 43.97 -32.56
C VAL A 475 19.65 43.81 -31.04
N LEU A 476 19.66 42.59 -30.51
CA LEU A 476 19.82 42.32 -29.08
C LEU A 476 21.15 42.86 -28.54
N GLY A 477 22.24 42.70 -29.29
CA GLY A 477 23.55 43.26 -28.95
C GLY A 477 23.62 44.79 -29.02
N GLN A 478 22.89 45.41 -29.96
CA GLN A 478 22.77 46.88 -29.99
C GLN A 478 21.90 47.43 -28.86
N LEU A 479 20.95 46.63 -28.36
CA LEU A 479 20.07 46.98 -27.24
C LEU A 479 20.65 46.62 -25.86
N GLY A 480 21.80 45.93 -25.80
CA GLY A 480 22.43 45.48 -24.55
C GLY A 480 21.64 44.38 -23.82
N LEU A 481 20.92 43.55 -24.57
CA LEU A 481 20.08 42.45 -24.08
C LEU A 481 20.66 41.07 -24.43
N ASP A 482 21.96 41.03 -24.72
CA ASP A 482 22.74 39.90 -25.18
C ASP A 482 23.43 39.10 -24.06
N ASP A 483 23.32 39.55 -22.81
CA ASP A 483 23.77 38.78 -21.65
C ASP A 483 22.89 37.53 -21.47
N PRO A 484 23.44 36.31 -21.61
CA PRO A 484 22.69 35.11 -21.32
C PRO A 484 22.38 35.09 -19.82
N VAL A 485 21.11 34.90 -19.46
CA VAL A 485 20.72 34.63 -18.07
C VAL A 485 21.34 33.29 -17.69
N THR A 486 22.55 33.32 -17.15
CA THR A 486 23.21 32.16 -16.56
C THR A 486 22.46 31.78 -15.30
N VAL A 487 21.79 30.63 -15.33
CA VAL A 487 21.33 29.97 -14.10
C VAL A 487 22.59 29.56 -13.33
N PRO A 488 22.79 30.00 -12.07
CA PRO A 488 23.91 29.55 -11.26
C PRO A 488 23.91 28.02 -11.16
N ALA A 489 25.10 27.42 -11.17
CA ALA A 489 25.29 25.96 -11.24
C ALA A 489 24.63 25.23 -10.05
N ALA A 490 23.81 24.21 -10.34
CA ALA A 490 23.24 23.27 -9.36
C ALA A 490 24.28 22.39 -8.63
N ALA A 491 25.57 22.59 -8.90
CA ALA A 491 26.66 21.81 -8.31
C ALA A 491 26.81 22.03 -6.79
N THR A 492 26.43 23.20 -6.28
CA THR A 492 26.49 23.50 -4.84
C THR A 492 25.48 22.71 -4.02
N ASP A 493 24.34 22.34 -4.61
CA ASP A 493 23.24 21.69 -3.88
C ASP A 493 23.50 20.19 -3.73
N ALA A 494 24.09 19.55 -4.74
CA ALA A 494 24.46 18.13 -4.70
C ALA A 494 25.56 17.85 -3.67
N GLU A 495 26.63 18.66 -3.65
CA GLU A 495 27.70 18.54 -2.65
C GLU A 495 27.18 18.75 -1.22
N LEU A 496 26.21 19.65 -1.03
CA LEU A 496 25.57 19.89 0.26
C LEU A 496 24.70 18.71 0.70
N ILE A 497 23.94 18.10 -0.22
CA ILE A 497 23.14 16.90 0.06
C ILE A 497 24.04 15.72 0.43
N ASP A 498 25.15 15.52 -0.29
CA ASP A 498 26.11 14.46 0.00
C ASP A 498 26.78 14.66 1.36
N LEU A 499 27.17 15.90 1.69
CA LEU A 499 27.71 16.25 3.01
C LEU A 499 26.69 15.97 4.13
N VAL A 500 25.44 16.40 3.96
CA VAL A 500 24.36 16.15 4.94
C VAL A 500 24.09 14.65 5.08
N THR A 501 24.12 13.91 3.98
CA THR A 501 23.92 12.45 3.98
C THR A 501 25.05 11.73 4.71
N ALA A 502 26.30 12.17 4.53
CA ALA A 502 27.46 11.60 5.21
C ALA A 502 27.47 11.87 6.73
N GLU A 503 27.09 13.09 7.15
CA GLU A 503 27.14 13.51 8.55
C GLU A 503 25.89 13.11 9.36
N LEU A 504 24.69 13.27 8.78
CA LEU A 504 23.41 13.15 9.48
C LEU A 504 22.58 11.93 9.01
N GLY A 505 22.99 11.29 7.92
CA GLY A 505 22.32 10.13 7.32
C GLY A 505 21.33 10.52 6.21
N ALA A 506 21.12 9.61 5.27
CA ALA A 506 20.26 9.83 4.10
C ALA A 506 18.79 10.16 4.45
N ASP A 507 18.30 9.64 5.58
CA ASP A 507 16.94 9.87 6.07
C ASP A 507 16.76 11.21 6.80
N TRP A 508 17.83 11.95 7.07
CA TRP A 508 17.78 13.16 7.89
C TRP A 508 16.76 14.19 7.39
N PRO A 509 16.73 14.58 6.09
CA PRO A 509 15.77 15.57 5.60
C PRO A 509 14.32 15.17 5.87
N ARG A 510 13.99 13.88 5.77
CA ARG A 510 12.65 13.35 6.06
C ARG A 510 12.34 13.35 7.56
N LEU A 511 13.32 13.09 8.41
CA LEU A 511 13.14 13.04 9.87
C LEU A 511 12.92 14.42 10.49
N VAL A 512 13.57 15.47 9.95
CA VAL A 512 13.43 16.85 10.45
C VAL A 512 12.47 17.72 9.64
N ALA A 513 11.82 17.15 8.63
CA ALA A 513 10.83 17.84 7.82
C ALA A 513 9.74 18.44 8.74
N PRO A 514 9.41 19.73 8.58
CA PRO A 514 8.33 20.36 9.32
C PRO A 514 6.98 19.78 8.89
N VAL A 515 6.07 19.62 9.86
CA VAL A 515 4.72 19.07 9.68
C VAL A 515 3.65 20.04 10.19
N PHE A 516 4.04 21.00 11.04
CA PHE A 516 3.10 21.92 11.66
C PHE A 516 2.42 22.82 10.64
N ASP A 517 1.10 22.90 10.76
CA ASP A 517 0.23 23.78 9.97
C ASP A 517 -0.93 24.22 10.86
N ALA A 518 -1.00 25.51 11.16
CA ALA A 518 -2.03 26.09 12.01
C ALA A 518 -3.46 25.81 11.49
N LYS A 519 -3.63 25.70 10.16
CA LYS A 519 -4.94 25.43 9.53
C LYS A 519 -5.42 24.00 9.73
N LYS A 520 -4.53 23.09 10.13
CA LYS A 520 -4.85 21.69 10.44
C LYS A 520 -5.04 21.45 11.93
N SER A 521 -5.06 22.52 12.74
CA SER A 521 -5.42 22.41 14.15
C SER A 521 -6.89 22.02 14.30
N VAL A 522 -7.18 21.18 15.28
CA VAL A 522 -8.54 20.73 15.59
C VAL A 522 -8.87 21.09 17.03
N VAL A 523 -10.06 21.65 17.24
CA VAL A 523 -10.61 21.98 18.55
C VAL A 523 -11.69 20.98 18.93
N PHE A 524 -11.66 20.53 20.16
CA PHE A 524 -12.79 19.90 20.83
C PHE A 524 -13.17 20.72 22.06
N ASP A 525 -14.35 21.35 22.00
CA ASP A 525 -14.93 22.22 23.03
C ASP A 525 -16.44 21.94 23.24
N ASP A 526 -16.96 20.88 22.62
CA ASP A 526 -18.39 20.58 22.47
C ASP A 526 -18.92 19.62 23.55
N ARG A 527 -18.34 19.64 24.76
CA ARG A 527 -18.72 18.70 25.84
C ARG A 527 -20.21 18.78 26.17
N TRP A 528 -20.82 19.96 26.05
CA TRP A 528 -22.25 20.16 26.25
C TRP A 528 -23.13 19.33 25.30
N ALA A 529 -22.67 19.06 24.07
CA ALA A 529 -23.43 18.31 23.07
C ALA A 529 -23.27 16.81 23.29
N SER A 530 -22.02 16.38 23.46
CA SER A 530 -21.69 14.96 23.68
C SER A 530 -22.30 14.43 24.98
N ALA A 531 -22.36 15.23 26.05
CA ALA A 531 -23.00 14.84 27.31
C ALA A 531 -24.51 14.57 27.13
N ARG A 532 -25.22 15.36 26.31
CA ARG A 532 -26.65 15.14 26.04
C ARG A 532 -26.87 13.87 25.24
N GLU A 533 -26.02 13.60 24.26
CA GLU A 533 -26.05 12.35 23.52
C GLU A 533 -25.74 11.15 24.43
N ASP A 534 -24.80 11.30 25.37
CA ASP A 534 -24.48 10.25 26.35
C ASP A 534 -25.70 9.93 27.25
N LEU A 535 -26.48 10.94 27.68
CA LEU A 535 -27.73 10.69 28.41
C LEU A 535 -28.69 9.80 27.63
N VAL A 536 -28.82 10.00 26.32
CA VAL A 536 -29.65 9.18 25.44
C VAL A 536 -29.09 7.78 25.31
N LYS A 537 -27.77 7.64 25.13
CA LYS A 537 -27.10 6.34 25.05
C LYS A 537 -27.30 5.51 26.31
N LEU A 538 -27.19 6.13 27.50
CA LEU A 538 -27.45 5.47 28.78
C LEU A 538 -28.88 4.89 28.89
N TRP A 539 -29.87 5.55 28.29
CA TRP A 539 -31.25 5.06 28.27
C TRP A 539 -31.41 3.80 27.40
N LEU A 540 -30.64 3.74 26.32
CA LEU A 540 -30.62 2.62 25.37
C LEU A 540 -29.78 1.44 25.88
N THR A 541 -28.85 1.69 26.80
CA THR A 541 -28.05 0.66 27.46
C THR A 541 -28.88 -0.11 28.49
N ASP A 542 -28.68 -1.43 28.55
CA ASP A 542 -29.36 -2.33 29.47
C ASP A 542 -28.93 -2.11 30.93
N GLU A 543 -29.82 -2.36 31.88
CA GLU A 543 -29.59 -2.12 33.31
C GLU A 543 -28.37 -2.85 33.88
N GLY A 544 -28.11 -4.08 33.44
CA GLY A 544 -26.96 -4.87 33.90
C GLY A 544 -25.61 -4.27 33.49
N ASP A 545 -25.53 -3.69 32.30
CA ASP A 545 -24.32 -3.03 31.81
C ASP A 545 -24.09 -1.68 32.52
N ILE A 546 -25.17 -0.99 32.87
CA ILE A 546 -25.10 0.25 33.67
C ILE A 546 -24.55 -0.04 35.08
N ASP A 547 -25.02 -1.11 35.72
CA ASP A 547 -24.59 -1.48 37.08
C ASP A 547 -23.11 -1.89 37.11
N ALA A 548 -22.66 -2.65 36.10
CA ALA A 548 -21.27 -3.07 35.98
C ALA A 548 -20.28 -1.89 35.87
N ASP A 549 -20.71 -0.80 35.23
CA ASP A 549 -19.89 0.39 34.96
C ASP A 549 -20.28 1.61 35.81
N TRP A 550 -21.06 1.41 36.88
CA TRP A 550 -21.72 2.48 37.65
C TRP A 550 -20.79 3.62 38.07
N ALA A 551 -19.65 3.29 38.70
CA ALA A 551 -18.72 4.29 39.22
C ALA A 551 -18.27 5.25 38.11
N ARG A 552 -17.80 4.68 37.00
CA ARG A 552 -17.35 5.42 35.82
C ARG A 552 -18.47 6.26 35.21
N LEU A 553 -19.67 5.69 35.03
CA LEU A 553 -20.78 6.42 34.40
C LEU A 553 -21.29 7.57 35.27
N SER A 554 -21.22 7.42 36.59
CA SER A 554 -21.72 8.39 37.54
C SER A 554 -20.83 9.64 37.69
N GLU A 555 -19.52 9.50 37.49
CA GLU A 555 -18.55 10.59 37.69
C GLU A 555 -18.31 11.42 36.41
N ARG A 556 -18.56 10.86 35.22
CA ARG A 556 -18.22 11.51 33.92
C ARG A 556 -19.11 12.69 33.52
N PHE A 557 -20.14 12.98 34.31
CA PHE A 557 -21.02 14.12 34.10
C PHE A 557 -20.77 15.26 35.09
N GLU A 558 -19.75 15.13 35.93
CA GLU A 558 -19.40 16.15 36.92
C GLU A 558 -19.09 17.47 36.23
N GLY A 559 -19.76 18.54 36.67
CA GLY A 559 -19.63 19.87 36.10
C GLY A 559 -19.94 19.94 34.61
N THR A 560 -20.90 19.18 34.07
CA THR A 560 -21.32 19.27 32.65
C THR A 560 -22.35 20.38 32.36
N GLY A 561 -22.85 21.05 33.41
CA GLY A 561 -23.66 22.26 33.32
C GLY A 561 -25.17 22.06 33.51
N HIS A 562 -25.86 23.15 33.79
CA HIS A 562 -27.26 23.16 34.23
C HIS A 562 -28.25 22.54 33.23
N VAL A 563 -28.02 22.69 31.91
CA VAL A 563 -28.90 22.08 30.89
C VAL A 563 -28.83 20.56 30.93
N VAL A 564 -27.63 19.99 31.12
CA VAL A 564 -27.44 18.54 31.24
C VAL A 564 -28.10 18.04 32.51
N ALA A 565 -27.97 18.77 33.62
CA ALA A 565 -28.65 18.45 34.88
C ALA A 565 -30.18 18.42 34.73
N THR A 566 -30.75 19.43 34.06
CA THR A 566 -32.20 19.50 33.81
C THR A 566 -32.69 18.35 32.92
N GLN A 567 -31.91 17.97 31.91
CA GLN A 567 -32.26 16.81 31.07
C GLN A 567 -32.10 15.50 31.83
N ALA A 568 -31.10 15.37 32.68
CA ALA A 568 -30.91 14.20 33.54
C ALA A 568 -32.08 14.03 34.53
N THR A 569 -32.59 15.10 35.15
CA THR A 569 -33.79 14.99 36.00
C THR A 569 -35.03 14.57 35.21
N TRP A 570 -35.18 15.02 33.96
CA TRP A 570 -36.25 14.53 33.07
C TRP A 570 -36.12 13.03 32.79
N TRP A 571 -34.91 12.55 32.46
CA TRP A 571 -34.64 11.12 32.24
C TRP A 571 -34.83 10.29 33.50
N GLN A 572 -34.48 10.82 34.68
CA GLN A 572 -34.77 10.21 35.97
C GLN A 572 -36.29 10.03 36.15
N GLY A 573 -37.09 11.07 35.94
CA GLY A 573 -38.55 10.99 36.05
C GLY A 573 -39.15 9.96 35.09
N LYS A 574 -38.67 9.91 33.85
CA LYS A 574 -39.07 8.90 32.87
C LYS A 574 -38.67 7.48 33.28
N SER A 575 -37.47 7.31 33.86
CA SER A 575 -36.99 6.01 34.35
C SER A 575 -37.83 5.49 35.51
N LEU A 576 -38.19 6.37 36.46
CA LEU A 576 -39.09 6.04 37.57
C LEU A 576 -40.47 5.59 37.06
N ALA A 577 -41.04 6.31 36.08
CA ALA A 577 -42.33 5.96 35.48
C ALA A 577 -42.28 4.62 34.73
N ALA A 578 -41.13 4.26 34.13
CA ALA A 578 -40.91 3.01 33.43
C ALA A 578 -40.50 1.84 34.35
N GLY A 579 -40.33 2.08 35.66
CA GLY A 579 -39.90 1.06 36.63
C GLY A 579 -38.41 0.73 36.61
N ARG A 580 -37.58 1.52 35.91
CA ARG A 580 -36.13 1.31 35.78
C ARG A 580 -35.35 1.94 36.92
N GLN A 581 -35.17 1.22 38.03
CA GLN A 581 -34.62 1.78 39.27
C GLN A 581 -33.13 2.14 39.18
N ILE A 582 -32.34 1.35 38.43
CA ILE A 582 -30.90 1.59 38.24
C ILE A 582 -30.69 2.86 37.41
N HIS A 583 -31.39 2.99 36.27
CA HIS A 583 -31.36 4.23 35.46
C HIS A 583 -31.83 5.45 36.25
N ALA A 584 -32.92 5.33 37.01
CA ALA A 584 -33.43 6.44 37.82
C ALA A 584 -32.40 6.95 38.83
N SER A 585 -31.70 6.01 39.49
CA SER A 585 -30.65 6.33 40.43
C SER A 585 -29.45 6.98 39.73
N LEU A 586 -29.05 6.47 38.56
CA LEU A 586 -27.92 6.98 37.79
C LEU A 586 -28.19 8.41 37.31
N TYR A 587 -29.35 8.65 36.70
CA TYR A 587 -29.72 9.98 36.23
C TYR A 587 -29.86 10.99 37.37
N GLY A 588 -30.29 10.56 38.55
CA GLY A 588 -30.27 11.39 39.76
C GLY A 588 -28.85 11.80 40.18
N ARG A 589 -27.91 10.85 40.17
CA ARG A 589 -26.49 11.13 40.47
C ARG A 589 -25.84 12.03 39.41
N ILE A 590 -26.15 11.80 38.14
CA ILE A 590 -25.71 12.63 37.00
C ILE A 590 -26.23 14.06 37.15
N ALA A 591 -27.52 14.23 37.46
CA ALA A 591 -28.10 15.55 37.66
C ALA A 591 -27.38 16.33 38.77
N ALA A 592 -27.13 15.67 39.91
CA ALA A 592 -26.41 16.27 41.03
C ALA A 592 -24.95 16.63 40.67
N GLY A 593 -24.25 15.76 39.93
CA GLY A 593 -22.86 16.02 39.51
C GLY A 593 -22.76 17.11 38.45
N ALA A 594 -23.70 17.16 37.50
CA ALA A 594 -23.71 18.16 36.44
C ALA A 594 -23.93 19.60 36.95
N GLU A 595 -24.61 19.75 38.08
CA GLU A 595 -24.83 21.04 38.77
C GLU A 595 -23.71 21.44 39.73
N ASN A 596 -22.66 20.63 39.88
CA ASN A 596 -21.54 20.99 40.73
C ASN A 596 -20.88 22.30 40.24
N PRO A 597 -20.84 23.35 41.06
CA PRO A 597 -20.27 24.63 40.68
C PRO A 597 -18.74 24.67 40.69
N ASP A 598 -18.07 23.63 41.20
CA ASP A 598 -16.60 23.58 41.25
C ASP A 598 -16.02 23.55 39.84
N PRO A 599 -15.26 24.59 39.40
CA PRO A 599 -14.65 24.67 38.07
C PRO A 599 -13.53 23.65 37.86
N GLY A 600 -13.09 22.95 38.90
CA GLY A 600 -12.11 21.86 38.81
C GLY A 600 -10.69 22.34 39.05
N PRO A 601 -9.82 21.43 39.51
CA PRO A 601 -8.50 21.77 40.02
C PRO A 601 -7.54 22.36 38.96
N CYS A 602 -7.84 22.18 37.68
CA CYS A 602 -6.99 22.62 36.57
C CYS A 602 -7.72 23.57 35.60
N SER A 603 -8.84 24.18 36.00
CA SER A 603 -9.64 25.05 35.13
C SER A 603 -8.90 26.27 34.59
N ASP A 604 -8.00 26.83 35.39
CA ASP A 604 -7.18 27.99 35.01
C ASP A 604 -5.87 27.61 34.31
N GLU A 605 -5.64 26.30 34.08
CA GLU A 605 -4.38 25.79 33.53
C GLU A 605 -4.46 25.64 32.00
N VAL A 606 -3.43 26.12 31.31
CA VAL A 606 -3.19 25.88 29.88
C VAL A 606 -2.00 24.94 29.77
N ALA A 607 -2.23 23.70 29.37
CA ALA A 607 -1.21 22.65 29.34
C ALA A 607 -0.80 22.29 27.92
N VAL A 608 0.50 22.31 27.63
CA VAL A 608 1.06 21.77 26.38
C VAL A 608 1.58 20.36 26.64
N VAL A 609 1.04 19.37 25.94
CA VAL A 609 1.40 17.95 26.10
C VAL A 609 1.89 17.40 24.77
N THR A 610 3.15 16.95 24.72
CA THR A 610 3.72 16.38 23.49
C THR A 610 3.73 14.86 23.53
N GLY A 611 3.45 14.19 22.40
CA GLY A 611 3.51 12.72 22.31
C GLY A 611 2.29 11.99 22.90
N ALA A 612 1.11 12.63 22.92
CA ALA A 612 -0.13 12.08 23.47
C ALA A 612 -0.79 11.03 22.55
N SER A 613 -0.09 9.94 22.25
CA SER A 613 -0.60 8.82 21.44
C SER A 613 -1.47 7.84 22.25
N LYS A 614 -2.33 7.07 21.56
CA LYS A 614 -3.20 6.07 22.20
C LYS A 614 -2.37 5.08 23.02
N GLY A 615 -2.74 4.93 24.30
CA GLY A 615 -2.07 4.02 25.24
C GLY A 615 -0.76 4.56 25.84
N SER A 616 -0.40 5.81 25.59
CA SER A 616 0.76 6.45 26.22
C SER A 616 0.41 7.07 27.58
N ILE A 617 1.42 7.28 28.41
CA ILE A 617 1.29 8.03 29.67
C ILE A 617 0.76 9.45 29.39
N ALA A 618 1.23 10.07 28.31
CA ALA A 618 0.79 11.41 27.91
C ALA A 618 -0.72 11.47 27.61
N ALA A 619 -1.31 10.44 27.01
CA ALA A 619 -2.76 10.38 26.83
C ALA A 619 -3.52 10.33 28.15
N SER A 620 -3.03 9.59 29.15
CA SER A 620 -3.62 9.56 30.49
C SER A 620 -3.47 10.91 31.22
N VAL A 621 -2.36 11.63 31.01
CA VAL A 621 -2.18 12.98 31.53
C VAL A 621 -3.17 13.94 30.89
N VAL A 622 -3.36 13.89 29.56
CA VAL A 622 -4.40 14.67 28.86
C VAL A 622 -5.77 14.39 29.43
N ALA A 623 -6.13 13.12 29.65
CA ALA A 623 -7.41 12.74 30.25
C ALA A 623 -7.62 13.39 31.63
N GLN A 624 -6.63 13.32 32.52
CA GLN A 624 -6.72 13.92 33.86
C GLN A 624 -6.78 15.45 33.82
N LEU A 625 -6.05 16.09 32.90
CA LEU A 625 -6.11 17.54 32.73
C LEU A 625 -7.49 17.99 32.23
N LEU A 626 -8.08 17.26 31.28
CA LEU A 626 -9.42 17.53 30.77
C LEU A 626 -10.50 17.30 31.84
N ASP A 627 -10.36 16.26 32.67
CA ASP A 627 -11.22 16.01 33.83
C ASP A 627 -11.06 17.09 34.90
N GLY A 628 -9.85 17.63 35.04
CA GLY A 628 -9.53 18.79 35.89
C GLY A 628 -10.02 20.13 35.35
N GLY A 629 -10.44 20.20 34.08
CA GLY A 629 -11.03 21.41 33.46
C GLY A 629 -10.07 22.23 32.61
N ALA A 630 -8.87 21.73 32.36
CA ALA A 630 -7.82 22.49 31.67
C ALA A 630 -8.11 22.73 30.18
N THR A 631 -7.44 23.75 29.65
CA THR A 631 -7.22 23.88 28.21
C THR A 631 -5.95 23.13 27.84
N VAL A 632 -6.07 22.07 27.05
CA VAL A 632 -4.95 21.20 26.70
C VAL A 632 -4.60 21.34 25.23
N ILE A 633 -3.32 21.55 24.93
CA ILE A 633 -2.76 21.55 23.58
C ILE A 633 -1.94 20.27 23.43
N ALA A 634 -2.51 19.28 22.76
CA ALA A 634 -1.89 17.98 22.52
C ALA A 634 -1.20 17.95 21.15
N THR A 635 0.09 17.62 21.13
CA THR A 635 0.82 17.44 19.88
C THR A 635 0.89 15.96 19.46
N THR A 636 0.81 15.74 18.16
CA THR A 636 0.90 14.43 17.54
C THR A 636 1.77 14.48 16.29
N SER A 637 2.51 13.42 15.98
CA SER A 637 3.42 13.42 14.80
C SER A 637 2.69 13.40 13.46
N LYS A 638 1.42 13.00 13.46
CA LYS A 638 0.54 12.89 12.30
C LYS A 638 -0.89 12.97 12.81
N LEU A 639 -1.78 13.64 12.07
CA LEU A 639 -3.21 13.71 12.37
C LEU A 639 -3.99 13.11 11.20
N ASP A 640 -4.39 11.84 11.35
CA ASP A 640 -5.27 11.12 10.43
C ASP A 640 -6.59 10.76 11.12
N ASP A 641 -7.55 10.21 10.37
CA ASP A 641 -8.90 9.91 10.86
C ASP A 641 -8.91 9.02 12.10
N GLN A 642 -7.98 8.06 12.18
CA GLN A 642 -7.86 7.17 13.33
C GLN A 642 -7.43 7.93 14.59
N ARG A 643 -6.42 8.81 14.48
CA ARG A 643 -5.97 9.64 15.61
C ARG A 643 -6.99 10.69 15.99
N LEU A 644 -7.67 11.27 15.00
CA LEU A 644 -8.76 12.22 15.23
C LEU A 644 -9.91 11.57 16.00
N ALA A 645 -10.33 10.36 15.61
CA ALA A 645 -11.34 9.60 16.33
C ALA A 645 -10.91 9.28 17.77
N PHE A 646 -9.64 8.95 17.97
CA PHE A 646 -9.08 8.74 19.32
C PHE A 646 -9.19 10.00 20.19
N TYR A 647 -8.75 11.16 19.73
CA TYR A 647 -8.83 12.39 20.52
C TYR A 647 -10.27 12.84 20.76
N ARG A 648 -11.17 12.64 19.78
CA ARG A 648 -12.61 12.90 19.96
C ARG A 648 -13.19 12.06 21.09
N THR A 649 -12.87 10.76 21.13
CA THR A 649 -13.29 9.88 22.21
C THR A 649 -12.64 10.28 23.54
N LEU A 650 -11.34 10.57 23.54
CA LEU A 650 -10.61 11.02 24.74
C LEU A 650 -11.25 12.28 25.35
N TYR A 651 -11.60 13.26 24.51
CA TYR A 651 -12.28 14.48 24.93
C TYR A 651 -13.68 14.19 25.47
N ARG A 652 -14.53 13.51 24.68
CA ARG A 652 -15.88 13.12 25.10
C ARG A 652 -15.88 12.39 26.44
N ASP A 653 -14.87 11.55 26.65
CA ASP A 653 -14.85 10.61 27.74
C ASP A 653 -14.42 11.20 29.09
N HIS A 654 -13.64 12.29 29.05
CA HIS A 654 -12.97 12.85 30.22
C HIS A 654 -13.20 14.36 30.41
N ALA A 655 -13.60 15.09 29.38
CA ALA A 655 -13.78 16.52 29.52
C ALA A 655 -14.98 16.87 30.41
N ARG A 656 -14.76 17.82 31.31
CA ARG A 656 -15.82 18.57 32.01
C ARG A 656 -16.21 19.83 31.24
N TYR A 657 -17.26 20.53 31.67
CA TYR A 657 -17.68 21.76 31.00
C TYR A 657 -16.59 22.84 31.08
N GLY A 658 -16.34 23.50 29.95
CA GLY A 658 -15.30 24.53 29.82
C GLY A 658 -13.90 24.00 29.50
N ALA A 659 -13.66 22.68 29.64
CA ALA A 659 -12.41 22.08 29.19
C ALA A 659 -12.32 22.10 27.65
N VAL A 660 -11.12 22.36 27.13
CA VAL A 660 -10.87 22.46 25.69
C VAL A 660 -9.66 21.61 25.33
N LEU A 661 -9.77 20.82 24.26
CA LEU A 661 -8.65 20.08 23.69
C LEU A 661 -8.33 20.61 22.29
N TRP A 662 -7.14 21.19 22.15
CA TRP A 662 -6.52 21.49 20.87
C TRP A 662 -5.61 20.34 20.46
N VAL A 663 -5.75 19.86 19.22
CA VAL A 663 -4.88 18.83 18.65
C VAL A 663 -4.16 19.41 17.45
N VAL A 664 -2.84 19.32 17.47
CA VAL A 664 -1.98 19.85 16.40
C VAL A 664 -0.98 18.79 15.95
N ALA A 665 -0.79 18.69 14.62
CA ALA A 665 0.29 17.91 14.07
C ALA A 665 1.59 18.72 14.18
N ALA A 666 2.62 18.19 14.82
CA ALA A 666 3.92 18.87 14.94
C ALA A 666 5.05 17.86 15.11
N ASN A 667 6.13 18.07 14.37
CA ASN A 667 7.35 17.29 14.46
C ASN A 667 8.28 17.86 15.54
N MET A 668 8.35 17.18 16.69
CA MET A 668 9.21 17.59 17.80
C MET A 668 10.72 17.44 17.53
N ALA A 669 11.11 16.90 16.36
CA ALA A 669 12.49 16.89 15.88
C ALA A 669 12.84 18.10 14.98
N SER A 670 11.87 18.98 14.67
CA SER A 670 12.07 20.17 13.82
C SER A 670 11.98 21.45 14.65
N TYR A 671 13.06 22.25 14.66
CA TYR A 671 13.02 23.56 15.34
C TYR A 671 12.00 24.51 14.71
N ALA A 672 11.81 24.44 13.38
CA ALA A 672 10.80 25.23 12.70
C ALA A 672 9.38 24.93 13.21
N ASP A 673 9.04 23.67 13.44
CA ASP A 673 7.75 23.29 14.03
C ASP A 673 7.63 23.72 15.50
N ILE A 674 8.72 23.66 16.27
CA ILE A 674 8.71 24.10 17.67
C ILE A 674 8.46 25.62 17.73
N ASP A 675 9.17 26.41 16.93
CA ASP A 675 9.02 27.86 16.88
C ASP A 675 7.61 28.24 16.40
N ALA A 676 7.14 27.62 15.32
CA ALA A 676 5.80 27.87 14.79
C ALA A 676 4.68 27.44 15.75
N LEU A 677 4.87 26.34 16.48
CA LEU A 677 3.93 25.91 17.52
C LEU A 677 3.89 26.92 18.67
N VAL A 678 5.05 27.34 19.18
CA VAL A 678 5.12 28.33 20.28
C VAL A 678 4.49 29.65 19.87
N GLU A 679 4.76 30.13 18.65
CA GLU A 679 4.14 31.32 18.09
C GLU A 679 2.62 31.16 18.00
N TRP A 680 2.13 30.06 17.45
CA TRP A 680 0.70 29.79 17.32
C TRP A 680 -0.02 29.72 18.69
N VAL A 681 0.62 29.13 19.70
CA VAL A 681 0.07 29.11 21.06
C VAL A 681 -0.01 30.53 21.63
N GLY A 682 1.06 31.31 21.52
CA GLY A 682 1.17 32.64 22.11
C GLY A 682 0.41 33.75 21.39
N THR A 683 -0.06 33.50 20.16
CA THR A 683 -0.75 34.50 19.33
C THR A 683 -2.23 34.21 19.16
N GLU A 684 -2.98 35.28 18.91
CA GLU A 684 -4.38 35.22 18.49
C GLU A 684 -4.48 34.74 17.04
N GLN A 685 -5.49 33.92 16.73
CA GLN A 685 -5.73 33.41 15.39
C GLN A 685 -7.10 33.88 14.90
N THR A 686 -7.09 34.59 13.77
CA THR A 686 -8.29 35.06 13.07
C THR A 686 -8.18 34.67 11.60
N GLU A 687 -9.23 34.08 11.05
CA GLU A 687 -9.32 33.77 9.61
C GLU A 687 -10.26 34.76 8.91
N SER A 688 -9.83 35.28 7.77
CA SER A 688 -10.63 36.19 6.96
C SER A 688 -11.29 35.44 5.80
N LEU A 689 -12.60 35.23 5.88
CA LEU A 689 -13.42 34.69 4.79
C LEU A 689 -14.08 35.85 4.03
N GLY A 690 -13.30 36.49 3.15
CA GLY A 690 -13.75 37.63 2.35
C GLY A 690 -14.13 38.84 3.22
N PRO A 691 -15.41 39.27 3.30
CA PRO A 691 -15.80 40.44 4.08
C PRO A 691 -15.94 40.19 5.59
N GLN A 692 -15.79 38.94 6.07
CA GLN A 692 -15.96 38.58 7.48
C GLN A 692 -14.67 37.99 8.05
N SER A 693 -14.31 38.41 9.27
CA SER A 693 -13.24 37.82 10.06
C SER A 693 -13.84 36.90 11.13
N ILE A 694 -13.42 35.63 11.13
CA ILE A 694 -13.79 34.64 12.14
C ILE A 694 -12.64 34.53 13.14
N HIS A 695 -12.93 34.85 14.39
CA HIS A 695 -12.03 34.60 15.51
C HIS A 695 -11.97 33.11 15.80
N ILE A 696 -10.77 32.52 15.81
CA ILE A 696 -10.58 31.07 15.98
C ILE A 696 -10.01 30.76 17.36
N LYS A 697 -9.01 31.51 17.82
CA LYS A 697 -8.26 31.21 19.04
C LYS A 697 -7.74 32.48 19.67
N ASP A 698 -7.96 32.65 20.97
CA ASP A 698 -7.29 33.70 21.76
C ASP A 698 -5.80 33.42 21.94
N ALA A 699 -5.01 34.46 22.20
CA ALA A 699 -3.63 34.27 22.66
C ALA A 699 -3.61 33.51 23.99
N GLN A 700 -2.85 32.42 24.07
CA GLN A 700 -2.78 31.57 25.25
C GLN A 700 -1.39 31.63 25.88
N THR A 701 -1.34 31.62 27.21
CA THR A 701 -0.07 31.54 27.97
C THR A 701 -0.02 30.20 28.69
N PRO A 702 0.75 29.22 28.19
CA PRO A 702 0.89 27.92 28.85
C PRO A 702 1.40 28.05 30.28
N THR A 703 0.75 27.33 31.20
CA THR A 703 1.13 27.23 32.60
C THR A 703 1.81 25.90 32.91
N LEU A 704 1.51 24.86 32.12
CA LEU A 704 2.06 23.51 32.26
C LEU A 704 2.67 23.02 30.94
N LEU A 705 3.79 22.30 31.04
CA LEU A 705 4.46 21.64 29.91
C LEU A 705 4.80 20.19 30.24
N PHE A 706 4.34 19.27 29.39
CA PHE A 706 4.58 17.83 29.50
C PHE A 706 5.26 17.30 28.23
N PRO A 707 6.61 17.29 28.16
CA PRO A 707 7.34 16.94 26.95
C PRO A 707 7.58 15.42 26.83
N PHE A 708 6.55 14.64 26.52
CA PHE A 708 6.64 13.17 26.43
C PHE A 708 6.90 12.62 25.02
N ALA A 709 7.04 13.48 24.01
CA ALA A 709 7.38 13.03 22.66
C ALA A 709 8.70 12.23 22.65
N ALA A 710 8.67 11.06 22.02
CA ALA A 710 9.80 10.15 21.94
C ALA A 710 9.90 9.53 20.54
N PRO A 711 11.11 9.24 20.04
CA PRO A 711 11.31 8.56 18.76
C PRO A 711 10.91 7.09 18.84
N VAL A 712 10.47 6.52 17.70
CA VAL A 712 10.14 5.09 17.59
C VAL A 712 11.46 4.31 17.50
N SER A 713 11.78 3.54 18.52
CA SER A 713 12.96 2.66 18.53
C SER A 713 12.56 1.24 18.09
N SER A 714 13.02 0.81 16.91
CA SER A 714 12.94 -0.60 16.47
C SER A 714 14.15 -1.43 16.88
N ALA A 715 15.06 -0.90 17.71
CA ALA A 715 16.21 -1.63 18.23
C ALA A 715 16.15 -1.68 19.77
N ILE A 716 16.10 -2.88 20.34
CA ILE A 716 16.47 -3.11 21.74
C ILE A 716 17.97 -2.80 21.85
N CYS A 717 18.30 -1.52 22.05
CA CYS A 717 19.63 -1.12 22.43
C CYS A 717 19.75 -1.31 23.95
N ARG A 718 20.12 -2.53 24.37
CA ARG A 718 20.71 -2.75 25.70
C ARG A 718 22.09 -2.09 25.73
N ARG A 719 22.13 -0.78 25.93
CA ARG A 719 23.30 -0.09 26.51
C ARG A 719 22.79 0.94 27.52
N PRO A 720 23.22 0.89 28.80
CA PRO A 720 22.90 1.95 29.74
C PRO A 720 23.62 3.21 29.29
N ALA A 721 22.86 4.27 28.99
CA ALA A 721 23.42 5.58 28.72
C ALA A 721 24.21 6.04 29.96
N ARG A 722 25.51 6.29 29.78
CA ARG A 722 26.32 7.02 30.76
C ARG A 722 25.77 8.44 30.84
N VAL A 723 25.18 8.78 31.98
CA VAL A 723 24.85 10.17 32.34
C VAL A 723 26.16 10.97 32.42
N PRO A 724 26.36 12.03 31.62
CA PRO A 724 27.44 12.96 31.87
C PRO A 724 27.03 13.84 33.06
N ARG A 725 27.75 13.70 34.18
CA ARG A 725 27.71 14.69 35.26
C ARG A 725 28.33 15.98 34.72
N TRP A 726 27.54 17.04 34.65
CA TRP A 726 28.06 18.40 34.59
C TRP A 726 28.17 18.95 36.02
N LYS A 727 29.25 19.68 36.28
CA LYS A 727 29.57 20.33 37.55
C LYS A 727 28.68 21.55 37.79
#